data_AF-A0A1V5QXH4-F1
#
_entry.id   AF-A0A1V5QXH4-F1
#
_cell.length_a   1.000
_cell.length_b   1.000
_cell.length_c   1.000
_cell.angle_alpha   90.00
_cell.angle_beta   90.00
_cell.angle_gamma   90.00
#
_symmetry.space_group_name_H-M   'P 1'
#
loop_
_entity.id
_entity.type
_entity.pdbx_description
1 polymer ?
#
loop_
_entity_poly.entity_id
_entity_poly.type
_entity_poly.pdbx_seq_one_letter_code
_entity_poly.pdbx_strand_id
1 'polypeptide(L)'
;MGFAMKNLEYLSNKGYLANPRCAILDIGSQNLYHATPEAIRSFVERHGTIKDEHAFEEEAKRISYFSWPRPGERTSYISELLDLTPFEYTSYDVCPALKTEIFDLNEENLPEHYREHFDIVLNFGTTEHIINQLNSFRVMHDAVKVGGIFFHQLPSVGWIDHGYFCYHDCFFIDLANANGYEIVERWYTLAGQSSLGDQDIRDPEQPEVPRSGNCSPNFLTLPSFNLNIILRKRTSKPFAVGLELATSHSAVSSEVATLYAGGSRVLAPSGITSNVRSEQQRWAPAPPPASAIPGRELAKELARRISRRLGFSSDSSSPGNTLSTPAPSVAVSVCASAPQETVNNTPPSQAITPDSAQPDQLPTAAVSVCASAPQEAENNTSSPQTVTPEAFPIPLLDTLSTLIIDPVNTPLDAMVCVEKGRELVERQLFPEAFGYFNRARAIVHQFPHAMIELRNISQLYAQAGALAWSRGDLDKAVAMSVVALEADSHNKAPRELLASIEAMRPGQDTTRHCYVFYDQERANQVHREAIRRSLEFTAISGVIGDVLEFGVLAGWSARIFAETMRDCMVMGDLYLFDSFAGLPEYDSSVDRDSYEIAGRNIWSDKMKFPDEFVATLGGSLEMHIKGKLSGIIRAERIKTRRGFYSESLKTPIAAKAALVHIDCDLYQSTVEVLDALLRDDVLQDGCVLMFDDWNCNKASPYFGERRAFREFLEKQNRYTASQFFTYGFNGAAFILHQEPSV
;
A
#
# COMPACT_ATOMS: atom_id res chain seq x y z
N MET A 1 -3.05 -16.81 10.06
CA MET A 1 -3.78 -17.79 9.21
C MET A 1 -5.15 -18.08 9.81
N GLY A 2 -5.87 -19.13 9.38
CA GLY A 2 -7.18 -19.45 9.95
C GLY A 2 -7.93 -20.63 9.34
N PHE A 3 -8.70 -21.33 10.18
CA PHE A 3 -9.51 -22.48 9.78
C PHE A 3 -10.96 -22.07 9.56
N ALA A 4 -11.38 -21.95 8.29
CA ALA A 4 -12.73 -21.53 7.95
C ALA A 4 -13.70 -22.73 7.87
N MET A 5 -15.01 -22.48 7.97
CA MET A 5 -16.04 -23.51 7.76
C MET A 5 -15.90 -24.23 6.42
N LYS A 6 -15.38 -23.53 5.39
CA LYS A 6 -15.06 -24.11 4.08
C LYS A 6 -13.98 -25.21 4.12
N ASN A 7 -13.09 -25.22 5.12
CA ASN A 7 -12.14 -26.32 5.33
C ASN A 7 -12.85 -27.61 5.80
N LEU A 8 -13.84 -27.51 6.68
CA LEU A 8 -14.68 -28.64 7.10
C LEU A 8 -15.58 -29.15 5.98
N GLU A 9 -16.23 -28.24 5.24
CA GLU A 9 -17.00 -28.61 4.04
C GLU A 9 -16.11 -29.32 3.02
N TYR A 10 -14.91 -28.82 2.75
CA TYR A 10 -13.94 -29.45 1.86
C TYR A 10 -13.55 -30.86 2.35
N LEU A 11 -13.18 -31.01 3.63
CA LEU A 11 -12.82 -32.31 4.20
C LEU A 11 -13.97 -33.32 4.13
N SER A 12 -15.21 -32.85 4.33
CA SER A 12 -16.41 -33.65 4.16
C SER A 12 -16.67 -34.03 2.71
N ASN A 13 -16.62 -33.08 1.77
CA ASN A 13 -16.93 -33.29 0.36
C ASN A 13 -15.89 -34.19 -0.34
N LYS A 14 -14.66 -34.22 0.16
CA LYS A 14 -13.59 -35.13 -0.27
C LYS A 14 -13.64 -36.51 0.42
N GLY A 15 -14.55 -36.71 1.37
CA GLY A 15 -14.76 -37.99 2.05
C GLY A 15 -13.74 -38.32 3.16
N TYR A 16 -12.90 -37.38 3.61
CA TYR A 16 -11.97 -37.63 4.72
C TYR A 16 -12.70 -37.81 6.05
N LEU A 17 -13.86 -37.16 6.21
CA LEU A 17 -14.75 -37.30 7.38
C LEU A 17 -15.76 -38.45 7.23
N ALA A 18 -15.52 -39.43 6.35
CA ALA A 18 -16.46 -40.54 6.13
C ALA A 18 -16.47 -41.62 7.24
N ASN A 19 -15.54 -41.56 8.18
CA ASN A 19 -15.54 -42.40 9.39
C ASN A 19 -16.50 -41.76 10.43
N PRO A 20 -17.60 -42.41 10.87
CA PRO A 20 -18.51 -41.85 11.87
C PRO A 20 -17.90 -41.66 13.27
N ARG A 21 -16.68 -42.15 13.50
CA ARG A 21 -15.82 -41.84 14.66
C ARG A 21 -14.45 -41.36 14.16
N CYS A 22 -14.46 -40.35 13.29
CA CYS A 22 -13.25 -39.69 12.83
C CYS A 22 -12.54 -39.08 14.05
N ALA A 23 -11.27 -39.44 14.26
CA ALA A 23 -10.42 -38.84 15.29
C ALA A 23 -9.54 -37.75 14.68
N ILE A 24 -9.64 -36.53 15.21
CA ILE A 24 -8.95 -35.33 14.72
C ILE A 24 -8.00 -34.81 15.81
N LEU A 25 -6.73 -34.65 15.45
CA LEU A 25 -5.74 -33.91 16.24
C LEU A 25 -5.51 -32.54 15.60
N ASP A 26 -5.53 -31.48 16.41
CA ASP A 26 -5.31 -30.10 15.94
C ASP A 26 -4.06 -29.49 16.59
N ILE A 27 -3.07 -29.15 15.77
CA ILE A 27 -1.80 -28.55 16.21
C ILE A 27 -1.98 -27.03 16.35
N GLY A 28 -2.10 -26.59 17.60
CA GLY A 28 -2.56 -25.27 18.03
C GLY A 28 -4.07 -25.11 17.85
N SER A 29 -4.74 -24.54 18.86
CA SER A 29 -6.20 -24.60 18.99
C SER A 29 -6.94 -23.69 18.01
N GLN A 30 -7.42 -24.22 16.89
CA GLN A 30 -7.94 -23.36 15.83
C GLN A 30 -9.30 -22.72 16.17
N ASN A 31 -9.36 -21.41 15.89
CA ASN A 31 -10.62 -20.68 15.77
C ASN A 31 -11.35 -21.10 14.49
N LEU A 32 -12.67 -21.25 14.58
CA LEU A 32 -13.58 -21.47 13.46
C LEU A 32 -13.99 -20.12 12.86
N TYR A 33 -13.69 -19.90 11.58
CA TYR A 33 -14.07 -18.68 10.87
C TYR A 33 -15.21 -18.89 9.85
N HIS A 34 -16.10 -17.90 9.73
CA HIS A 34 -17.11 -17.76 8.68
C HIS A 34 -18.11 -18.92 8.58
N ALA A 35 -18.63 -19.40 9.71
CA ALA A 35 -19.71 -20.39 9.74
C ALA A 35 -21.08 -19.70 9.75
N THR A 36 -22.03 -20.17 8.94
CA THR A 36 -23.45 -19.77 8.98
C THR A 36 -24.28 -20.87 9.65
N PRO A 37 -25.46 -20.59 10.21
CA PRO A 37 -26.29 -21.61 10.86
C PRO A 37 -26.65 -22.76 9.90
N GLU A 38 -26.88 -22.45 8.62
CA GLU A 38 -27.22 -23.42 7.58
C GLU A 38 -26.02 -24.32 7.23
N ALA A 39 -24.79 -23.76 7.23
CA ALA A 39 -23.57 -24.52 7.03
C ALA A 39 -23.30 -25.47 8.22
N ILE A 40 -23.47 -24.98 9.45
CA ILE A 40 -23.35 -25.78 10.69
C ILE A 40 -24.37 -26.93 10.65
N ARG A 41 -25.64 -26.61 10.37
CA ARG A 41 -26.72 -27.58 10.18
C ARG A 41 -26.38 -28.64 9.12
N SER A 42 -26.02 -28.23 7.90
CA SER A 42 -25.73 -29.16 6.81
C SER A 42 -24.51 -30.06 7.09
N PHE A 43 -23.57 -29.61 7.92
CA PHE A 43 -22.44 -30.42 8.38
C PHE A 43 -22.86 -31.42 9.48
N VAL A 44 -23.63 -30.97 10.48
CA VAL A 44 -24.08 -31.80 11.61
C VAL A 44 -25.13 -32.83 11.18
N GLU A 45 -26.05 -32.50 10.28
CA GLU A 45 -27.01 -33.45 9.69
C GLU A 45 -26.32 -34.54 8.84
N ARG A 46 -25.13 -34.25 8.31
CA ARG A 46 -24.34 -35.18 7.49
C ARG A 46 -23.49 -36.14 8.32
N HIS A 47 -22.96 -35.67 9.46
CA HIS A 47 -21.96 -36.41 10.25
C HIS A 47 -22.44 -36.83 11.65
N GLY A 48 -23.53 -36.28 12.14
CA GLY A 48 -24.07 -36.50 13.48
C GLY A 48 -25.57 -36.74 13.49
N THR A 49 -26.24 -36.25 14.54
CA THR A 49 -27.70 -36.39 14.70
C THR A 49 -28.22 -35.30 15.63
N ILE A 50 -29.06 -34.42 15.10
CA ILE A 50 -29.80 -33.44 15.90
C ILE A 50 -30.82 -34.19 16.77
N LYS A 51 -30.80 -33.97 18.09
CA LYS A 51 -31.67 -34.65 19.07
C LYS A 51 -32.73 -33.73 19.67
N ASP A 52 -32.43 -32.42 19.70
CA ASP A 52 -33.30 -31.35 20.16
C ASP A 52 -33.12 -30.21 19.16
N GLU A 53 -34.19 -29.94 18.39
CA GLU A 53 -34.19 -28.97 17.30
C GLU A 53 -33.98 -27.53 17.79
N HIS A 54 -34.53 -27.22 18.97
CA HIS A 54 -34.48 -25.88 19.54
C HIS A 54 -33.11 -25.61 20.18
N ALA A 55 -32.59 -26.57 20.94
CA ALA A 55 -31.25 -26.45 21.52
C ALA A 55 -30.17 -26.38 20.43
N PHE A 56 -30.33 -27.14 19.35
CA PHE A 56 -29.41 -27.08 18.21
C PHE A 56 -29.44 -25.72 17.50
N GLU A 57 -30.63 -25.17 17.21
CA GLU A 57 -30.74 -23.88 16.52
C GLU A 57 -30.11 -22.71 17.31
N GLU A 58 -30.31 -22.65 18.63
CA GLU A 58 -29.68 -21.61 19.45
C GLU A 58 -28.15 -21.75 19.50
N GLU A 59 -27.63 -22.98 19.57
CA GLU A 59 -26.20 -23.25 19.58
C GLU A 59 -25.55 -23.00 18.21
N ALA A 60 -26.23 -23.35 17.11
CA ALA A 60 -25.77 -23.05 15.74
C ALA A 60 -25.71 -21.52 15.49
N LYS A 61 -26.69 -20.76 15.99
CA LYS A 61 -26.65 -19.28 15.96
C LYS A 61 -25.49 -18.73 16.80
N ARG A 62 -25.26 -19.29 18.00
CA ARG A 62 -24.15 -18.87 18.89
C ARG A 62 -22.79 -19.10 18.21
N ILE A 63 -22.55 -20.31 17.71
CA ILE A 63 -21.30 -20.67 17.01
C ILE A 63 -21.13 -19.83 15.74
N SER A 64 -22.21 -19.61 14.98
CA SER A 64 -22.17 -18.73 13.81
C SER A 64 -21.78 -17.30 14.17
N TYR A 65 -22.41 -16.69 15.18
CA TYR A 65 -22.14 -15.32 15.62
C TYR A 65 -20.67 -15.10 16.00
N PHE A 66 -20.11 -16.01 16.81
CA PHE A 66 -18.71 -15.95 17.25
C PHE A 66 -17.71 -16.51 16.23
N SER A 67 -18.14 -17.05 15.09
CA SER A 67 -17.25 -17.39 13.96
C SER A 67 -16.89 -16.21 13.07
N TRP A 68 -17.45 -15.03 13.34
CA TRP A 68 -17.06 -13.76 12.70
C TRP A 68 -16.29 -12.92 13.74
N PRO A 69 -14.96 -12.80 13.62
CA PRO A 69 -14.13 -12.17 14.65
C PRO A 69 -14.51 -10.71 14.92
N ARG A 70 -14.59 -10.35 16.20
CA ARG A 70 -15.01 -9.04 16.70
C ARG A 70 -14.01 -8.53 17.74
N PRO A 71 -13.60 -7.25 17.72
CA PRO A 71 -12.68 -6.70 18.72
C PRO A 71 -13.24 -6.86 20.14
N GLY A 72 -12.46 -7.49 21.03
CA GLY A 72 -12.83 -7.68 22.44
C GLY A 72 -13.72 -8.90 22.74
N GLU A 73 -14.19 -9.63 21.72
CA GLU A 73 -14.99 -10.85 21.92
C GLU A 73 -14.18 -12.13 21.66
N ARG A 74 -14.57 -13.25 22.30
CA ARG A 74 -13.98 -14.55 22.02
C ARG A 74 -14.52 -15.08 20.69
N THR A 75 -13.64 -15.58 19.83
CA THR A 75 -14.07 -16.34 18.65
C THR A 75 -14.54 -17.75 19.06
N SER A 76 -15.34 -18.40 18.21
CA SER A 76 -15.61 -19.83 18.34
C SER A 76 -14.39 -20.69 18.01
N TYR A 77 -14.16 -21.75 18.77
CA TYR A 77 -13.18 -22.80 18.45
C TYR A 77 -13.82 -23.86 17.55
N ILE A 78 -13.01 -24.53 16.72
CA ILE A 78 -13.50 -25.62 15.86
C ILE A 78 -14.07 -26.80 16.66
N SER A 79 -13.59 -26.99 17.90
CA SER A 79 -14.14 -27.95 18.85
C SER A 79 -15.64 -27.76 19.10
N GLU A 80 -16.13 -26.52 19.20
CA GLU A 80 -17.53 -26.24 19.54
C GLU A 80 -18.51 -26.74 18.47
N LEU A 81 -18.10 -26.71 17.21
CA LEU A 81 -18.86 -27.29 16.09
C LEU A 81 -18.70 -28.81 16.05
N LEU A 82 -17.49 -29.33 16.28
CA LEU A 82 -17.23 -30.77 16.27
C LEU A 82 -17.94 -31.51 17.42
N ASP A 83 -18.20 -30.83 18.54
CA ASP A 83 -18.98 -31.36 19.69
C ASP A 83 -20.46 -31.62 19.37
N LEU A 84 -20.97 -31.07 18.26
CA LEU A 84 -22.29 -31.38 17.72
C LEU A 84 -22.29 -32.67 16.88
N THR A 85 -21.13 -33.31 16.69
CA THR A 85 -20.93 -34.54 15.93
C THR A 85 -20.35 -35.68 16.82
N PRO A 86 -20.31 -36.93 16.35
CA PRO A 86 -19.71 -38.06 17.08
C PRO A 86 -18.19 -38.16 16.89
N PHE A 87 -17.54 -37.15 16.29
CA PHE A 87 -16.10 -37.12 16.06
C PHE A 87 -15.33 -36.91 17.36
N GLU A 88 -14.15 -37.51 17.43
CA GLU A 88 -13.19 -37.30 18.51
C GLU A 88 -12.27 -36.14 18.11
N TYR A 89 -12.04 -35.22 19.05
CA TYR A 89 -11.24 -34.03 18.82
C TYR A 89 -10.37 -33.73 20.04
N THR A 90 -9.09 -33.55 19.79
CA THR A 90 -8.09 -33.09 20.77
C THR A 90 -7.19 -32.06 20.08
N SER A 91 -6.76 -31.04 20.82
CA SER A 91 -5.76 -30.08 20.34
C SER A 91 -4.54 -30.05 21.25
N TYR A 92 -3.36 -29.75 20.68
CA TYR A 92 -2.11 -29.51 21.42
C TYR A 92 -1.70 -28.05 21.26
N ASP A 93 -1.66 -27.32 22.36
CA ASP A 93 -1.23 -25.91 22.42
C ASP A 93 -0.54 -25.64 23.77
N VAL A 94 0.19 -24.54 23.88
CA VAL A 94 0.67 -24.01 25.18
C VAL A 94 -0.35 -23.06 25.82
N CYS A 95 -1.31 -22.56 25.04
CA CYS A 95 -2.41 -21.71 25.48
C CYS A 95 -3.64 -22.54 25.89
N PRO A 96 -4.25 -22.30 27.08
CA PRO A 96 -5.47 -22.98 27.47
C PRO A 96 -6.68 -22.62 26.58
N ALA A 97 -7.25 -23.62 25.91
CA ALA A 97 -8.43 -23.49 25.04
C ALA A 97 -9.38 -24.70 25.20
N LEU A 98 -10.50 -24.71 24.45
CA LEU A 98 -11.48 -25.81 24.52
C LEU A 98 -10.91 -27.10 23.91
N LYS A 99 -11.17 -28.24 24.57
CA LYS A 99 -10.65 -29.58 24.20
C LYS A 99 -9.16 -29.61 23.84
N THR A 100 -8.37 -28.83 24.57
CA THR A 100 -6.94 -28.65 24.35
C THR A 100 -6.16 -29.21 25.53
N GLU A 101 -5.18 -30.07 25.23
CA GLU A 101 -4.18 -30.52 26.19
C GLU A 101 -2.98 -29.55 26.13
N ILE A 102 -2.48 -29.14 27.29
CA ILE A 102 -1.31 -28.27 27.38
C ILE A 102 -0.07 -29.10 27.05
N PHE A 103 0.58 -28.79 25.93
CA PHE A 103 1.63 -29.63 25.35
C PHE A 103 2.68 -28.78 24.60
N ASP A 104 3.92 -28.75 25.09
CA ASP A 104 5.01 -27.99 24.44
C ASP A 104 5.72 -28.84 23.37
N LEU A 105 5.40 -28.56 22.11
CA LEU A 105 6.01 -29.18 20.93
C LEU A 105 7.52 -28.92 20.77
N ASN A 106 8.15 -28.07 21.59
CA ASN A 106 9.61 -27.96 21.65
C ASN A 106 10.27 -29.14 22.39
N GLU A 107 9.65 -29.64 23.45
CA GLU A 107 10.26 -30.60 24.39
C GLU A 107 9.50 -31.94 24.47
N GLU A 108 8.17 -31.91 24.37
CA GLU A 108 7.33 -33.06 24.66
C GLU A 108 7.20 -34.03 23.48
N ASN A 109 7.07 -35.32 23.80
CA ASN A 109 6.95 -36.40 22.82
C ASN A 109 5.51 -36.92 22.87
N LEU A 110 4.96 -37.40 21.75
CA LEU A 110 3.58 -37.87 21.68
C LEU A 110 3.28 -38.91 22.79
N PRO A 111 2.17 -38.76 23.54
CA PRO A 111 1.74 -39.76 24.51
C PRO A 111 1.47 -41.12 23.83
N GLU A 112 1.98 -42.21 24.42
CA GLU A 112 1.94 -43.54 23.77
C GLU A 112 0.52 -44.03 23.43
N HIS A 113 -0.50 -43.58 24.17
CA HIS A 113 -1.90 -43.92 23.92
C HIS A 113 -2.51 -43.21 22.69
N TYR A 114 -1.84 -42.19 22.16
CA TYR A 114 -2.22 -41.46 20.94
C TYR A 114 -1.42 -41.89 19.70
N ARG A 115 -0.52 -42.88 19.82
CA ARG A 115 0.26 -43.43 18.69
C ARG A 115 -0.66 -44.13 17.68
N GLU A 116 -0.57 -43.70 16.41
CA GLU A 116 -1.38 -44.15 15.26
C GLU A 116 -2.89 -44.17 15.53
N HIS A 117 -3.40 -43.20 16.29
CA HIS A 117 -4.80 -43.08 16.67
C HIS A 117 -5.64 -42.30 15.63
N PHE A 118 -5.13 -41.15 15.18
CA PHE A 118 -5.95 -40.14 14.50
C PHE A 118 -6.18 -40.43 13.00
N ASP A 119 -7.38 -40.13 12.50
CA ASP A 119 -7.73 -40.10 11.07
C ASP A 119 -7.14 -38.88 10.37
N ILE A 120 -7.17 -37.72 11.04
CA ILE A 120 -6.78 -36.42 10.50
C ILE A 120 -5.89 -35.70 11.52
N VAL A 121 -4.79 -35.14 11.04
CA VAL A 121 -3.97 -34.16 11.78
C VAL A 121 -4.06 -32.82 11.05
N LEU A 122 -4.51 -31.79 11.76
CA LEU A 122 -4.61 -30.41 11.28
C LEU A 122 -3.41 -29.59 11.79
N ASN A 123 -2.94 -28.65 10.98
CA ASN A 123 -1.92 -27.68 11.38
C ASN A 123 -2.10 -26.39 10.54
N PHE A 124 -2.59 -25.33 11.16
CA PHE A 124 -3.18 -24.16 10.48
C PHE A 124 -2.58 -22.80 10.85
N GLY A 125 -1.44 -22.81 11.55
CA GLY A 125 -0.67 -21.61 11.89
C GLY A 125 -0.11 -21.65 13.31
N THR A 126 0.69 -22.67 13.62
CA THR A 126 1.25 -22.88 14.97
C THR A 126 2.68 -23.40 14.90
N THR A 127 3.00 -24.30 13.96
CA THR A 127 4.38 -24.80 13.86
C THR A 127 5.39 -23.74 13.45
N GLU A 128 5.01 -22.66 12.78
CA GLU A 128 5.91 -21.52 12.51
C GLU A 128 6.43 -20.86 13.79
N HIS A 129 5.71 -20.97 14.92
CA HIS A 129 6.12 -20.40 16.20
C HIS A 129 6.97 -21.35 17.06
N ILE A 130 7.25 -22.57 16.60
CA ILE A 130 7.95 -23.62 17.35
C ILE A 130 9.34 -23.87 16.77
N ILE A 131 10.40 -23.77 17.58
CA ILE A 131 11.78 -23.92 17.08
C ILE A 131 12.09 -25.40 16.77
N ASN A 132 11.56 -26.36 17.52
CA ASN A 132 11.81 -27.79 17.29
C ASN A 132 10.93 -28.39 16.17
N GLN A 133 11.09 -27.88 14.94
CA GLN A 133 10.38 -28.36 13.74
C GLN A 133 10.39 -29.89 13.60
N LEU A 134 11.54 -30.53 13.85
CA LEU A 134 11.68 -31.98 13.74
C LEU A 134 10.79 -32.73 14.74
N ASN A 135 10.60 -32.19 15.94
CA ASN A 135 9.67 -32.76 16.89
C ASN A 135 8.21 -32.55 16.46
N SER A 136 7.85 -31.35 16.00
CA SER A 136 6.47 -31.07 15.55
C SER A 136 6.01 -32.05 14.46
N PHE A 137 6.80 -32.25 13.41
CA PHE A 137 6.45 -33.21 12.34
C PHE A 137 6.55 -34.68 12.78
N ARG A 138 7.40 -35.01 13.77
CA ARG A 138 7.43 -36.35 14.39
C ARG A 138 6.19 -36.64 15.22
N VAL A 139 5.74 -35.70 16.05
CA VAL A 139 4.51 -35.84 16.86
C VAL A 139 3.30 -36.03 15.94
N MET A 140 3.17 -35.22 14.89
CA MET A 140 2.14 -35.39 13.86
C MET A 140 2.23 -36.76 13.16
N HIS A 141 3.44 -37.21 12.79
CA HIS A 141 3.66 -38.49 12.13
C HIS A 141 3.29 -39.68 13.01
N ASP A 142 3.72 -39.67 14.27
CA ASP A 142 3.45 -40.75 15.23
C ASP A 142 1.95 -40.78 15.60
N ALA A 143 1.25 -39.63 15.56
CA ALA A 143 -0.16 -39.52 15.90
C ALA A 143 -1.10 -40.04 14.81
N VAL A 144 -0.84 -39.73 13.53
CA VAL A 144 -1.74 -40.13 12.44
C VAL A 144 -1.60 -41.61 12.10
N LYS A 145 -2.72 -42.30 11.88
CA LYS A 145 -2.73 -43.71 11.49
C LYS A 145 -2.41 -43.92 10.01
N VAL A 146 -1.98 -45.13 9.66
CA VAL A 146 -1.79 -45.50 8.24
C VAL A 146 -3.12 -45.41 7.49
N GLY A 147 -3.14 -44.67 6.39
CA GLY A 147 -4.34 -44.32 5.61
C GLY A 147 -4.95 -42.96 5.97
N GLY A 148 -4.65 -42.43 7.17
CA GLY A 148 -5.03 -41.09 7.61
C GLY A 148 -4.27 -39.98 6.90
N ILE A 149 -4.72 -38.73 7.09
CA ILE A 149 -4.18 -37.54 6.41
C ILE A 149 -3.63 -36.49 7.37
N PHE A 150 -2.66 -35.74 6.87
CA PHE A 150 -2.27 -34.43 7.38
C PHE A 150 -2.92 -33.36 6.48
N PHE A 151 -3.48 -32.30 7.06
CA PHE A 151 -3.87 -31.09 6.33
C PHE A 151 -3.14 -29.90 6.93
N HIS A 152 -2.13 -29.43 6.20
CA HIS A 152 -1.38 -28.22 6.55
C HIS A 152 -1.94 -27.03 5.78
N GLN A 153 -2.14 -25.90 6.47
CA GLN A 153 -2.17 -24.57 5.88
C GLN A 153 -1.19 -23.69 6.66
N LEU A 154 -0.04 -23.39 6.06
CA LEU A 154 1.09 -22.78 6.75
C LEU A 154 1.60 -21.53 6.04
N PRO A 155 2.28 -20.61 6.74
CA PRO A 155 2.77 -19.38 6.12
C PRO A 155 3.85 -19.74 5.10
N SER A 156 3.84 -19.05 3.96
CA SER A 156 4.81 -19.24 2.88
C SER A 156 5.32 -17.87 2.41
N VAL A 157 5.49 -17.68 1.10
CA VAL A 157 5.97 -16.43 0.49
C VAL A 157 5.22 -15.20 1.03
N GLY A 158 5.99 -14.17 1.41
CA GLY A 158 5.46 -12.85 1.73
C GLY A 158 4.86 -12.68 3.14
N TRP A 159 5.03 -13.64 4.05
CA TRP A 159 4.81 -13.42 5.48
C TRP A 159 6.09 -12.89 6.13
N ILE A 160 6.05 -11.68 6.68
CA ILE A 160 7.18 -10.99 7.32
C ILE A 160 6.91 -10.94 8.82
N ASP A 161 7.91 -11.29 9.63
CA ASP A 161 7.89 -11.34 11.11
C ASP A 161 6.72 -12.15 11.74
N HIS A 162 6.02 -12.97 10.95
CA HIS A 162 4.88 -13.79 11.36
C HIS A 162 5.34 -15.20 11.78
N GLY A 163 6.06 -15.26 12.91
CA GLY A 163 6.70 -16.50 13.39
C GLY A 163 8.12 -16.70 12.85
N TYR A 164 8.71 -17.86 13.17
CA TYR A 164 10.11 -18.18 12.84
C TYR A 164 10.29 -18.86 11.48
N PHE A 165 9.25 -19.49 10.91
CA PHE A 165 9.39 -20.34 9.71
C PHE A 165 8.29 -20.10 8.67
N CYS A 166 8.70 -19.81 7.43
CA CYS A 166 7.84 -19.86 6.25
C CYS A 166 8.12 -21.15 5.45
N TYR A 167 7.07 -21.92 5.18
CA TYR A 167 7.12 -23.25 4.58
C TYR A 167 7.04 -23.19 3.06
N HIS A 168 7.74 -24.11 2.42
CA HIS A 168 7.92 -24.14 0.97
C HIS A 168 7.61 -25.55 0.43
N ASP A 169 7.11 -25.64 -0.80
CA ASP A 169 6.68 -26.91 -1.42
C ASP A 169 7.80 -27.97 -1.46
N CYS A 170 9.06 -27.55 -1.65
CA CYS A 170 10.23 -28.44 -1.60
C CYS A 170 10.37 -29.20 -0.27
N PHE A 171 10.18 -28.53 0.88
CA PHE A 171 10.24 -29.18 2.20
C PHE A 171 9.22 -30.31 2.31
N PHE A 172 7.99 -30.08 1.84
CA PHE A 172 6.93 -31.07 1.92
C PHE A 172 7.07 -32.21 0.89
N ILE A 173 7.65 -31.94 -0.29
CA ILE A 173 8.05 -33.01 -1.23
C ILE A 173 9.07 -33.94 -0.56
N ASP A 174 10.10 -33.40 0.08
CA ASP A 174 11.14 -34.19 0.72
C ASP A 174 10.67 -34.90 2.00
N LEU A 175 9.79 -34.26 2.77
CA LEU A 175 9.10 -34.89 3.91
C LEU A 175 8.25 -36.09 3.44
N ALA A 176 7.51 -35.94 2.34
CA ALA A 176 6.73 -37.02 1.76
C ALA A 176 7.61 -38.16 1.20
N ASN A 177 8.70 -37.81 0.50
CA ASN A 177 9.68 -38.78 -0.02
C ASN A 177 10.33 -39.60 1.12
N ALA A 178 10.80 -38.94 2.18
CA ALA A 178 11.48 -39.58 3.30
C ALA A 178 10.57 -40.54 4.09
N ASN A 179 9.30 -40.16 4.31
CA ASN A 179 8.34 -40.94 5.09
C ASN A 179 7.47 -41.89 4.26
N GLY A 180 7.56 -41.81 2.92
CA GLY A 180 6.67 -42.56 2.02
C GLY A 180 5.21 -42.12 2.13
N TYR A 181 4.96 -40.81 2.23
CA TYR A 181 3.62 -40.26 2.15
C TYR A 181 3.17 -40.13 0.69
N GLU A 182 1.86 -40.16 0.47
CA GLU A 182 1.24 -39.69 -0.77
C GLU A 182 0.96 -38.18 -0.65
N ILE A 183 1.44 -37.38 -1.60
CA ILE A 183 0.95 -36.01 -1.80
C ILE A 183 -0.39 -36.12 -2.52
N VAL A 184 -1.49 -35.75 -1.86
CA VAL A 184 -2.84 -35.86 -2.42
C VAL A 184 -3.18 -34.61 -3.22
N GLU A 185 -3.15 -33.45 -2.56
CA GLU A 185 -3.43 -32.14 -3.16
C GLU A 185 -2.51 -31.08 -2.53
N ARG A 186 -2.11 -30.08 -3.30
CA ARG A 186 -1.30 -28.94 -2.85
C ARG A 186 -1.62 -27.69 -3.66
N TRP A 187 -1.72 -26.54 -3.01
CA TRP A 187 -2.04 -25.27 -3.65
C TRP A 187 -1.64 -24.08 -2.76
N TYR A 188 -1.54 -22.89 -3.36
CA TYR A 188 -1.35 -21.64 -2.61
C TYR A 188 -2.69 -20.90 -2.49
N THR A 189 -2.91 -20.23 -1.37
CA THR A 189 -4.01 -19.28 -1.17
C THR A 189 -3.44 -17.92 -0.80
N LEU A 190 -3.89 -16.85 -1.47
CA LEU A 190 -3.60 -15.48 -1.04
C LEU A 190 -4.19 -15.27 0.36
N ALA A 191 -3.40 -14.71 1.27
CA ALA A 191 -3.72 -14.60 2.69
C ALA A 191 -3.58 -13.18 3.26
N GLY A 192 -3.10 -12.24 2.45
CA GLY A 192 -2.97 -10.83 2.82
C GLY A 192 -1.80 -10.16 2.08
N GLN A 193 -1.25 -9.13 2.70
CA GLN A 193 0.02 -8.52 2.32
C GLN A 193 0.81 -8.19 3.59
N SER A 194 2.14 -8.24 3.53
CA SER A 194 3.05 -7.79 4.59
C SER A 194 4.00 -6.71 4.04
N SER A 195 4.52 -5.84 4.91
CA SER A 195 5.40 -4.73 4.53
C SER A 195 6.86 -4.99 4.94
N LEU A 196 7.79 -4.79 4.02
CA LEU A 196 9.23 -4.64 4.29
C LEU A 196 9.61 -3.19 4.65
N GLY A 197 8.67 -2.25 4.74
CA GLY A 197 8.95 -0.80 4.84
C GLY A 197 9.82 -0.38 6.03
N ASP A 198 9.74 -1.11 7.14
CA ASP A 198 10.59 -0.87 8.32
C ASP A 198 11.95 -1.58 8.27
N GLN A 199 12.11 -2.58 7.40
CA GLN A 199 13.29 -3.43 7.31
C GLN A 199 14.48 -2.71 6.63
N ASP A 200 15.70 -3.16 6.92
CA ASP A 200 16.94 -2.59 6.39
C ASP A 200 17.36 -3.27 5.08
N ILE A 201 16.66 -2.93 3.98
CA ILE A 201 16.98 -3.42 2.64
C ILE A 201 18.23 -2.72 2.11
N ARG A 202 19.29 -3.45 1.78
CA ARG A 202 20.56 -2.90 1.28
C ARG A 202 20.88 -3.35 -0.14
N ASP A 203 21.58 -2.49 -0.88
CA ASP A 203 22.19 -2.77 -2.18
C ASP A 203 23.37 -3.74 -1.97
N PRO A 204 23.43 -4.90 -2.66
CA PRO A 204 24.55 -5.83 -2.59
C PRO A 204 25.91 -5.22 -2.97
N GLU A 205 25.94 -4.14 -3.75
CA GLU A 205 27.17 -3.41 -4.11
C GLU A 205 27.54 -2.33 -3.06
N GLN A 206 26.66 -2.02 -2.10
CA GLN A 206 26.87 -1.08 -0.98
C GLN A 206 26.30 -1.64 0.35
N PRO A 207 26.72 -2.84 0.79
CA PRO A 207 26.13 -3.54 1.94
C PRO A 207 26.43 -2.89 3.29
N GLU A 208 27.44 -2.01 3.38
CA GLU A 208 27.77 -1.23 4.57
C GLU A 208 26.85 -0.01 4.80
N VAL A 209 26.11 0.42 3.77
CA VAL A 209 25.20 1.58 3.82
C VAL A 209 23.80 1.11 4.22
N PRO A 210 23.24 1.53 5.37
CA PRO A 210 21.87 1.18 5.76
C PRO A 210 20.84 1.74 4.77
N ARG A 211 19.81 0.95 4.47
CA ARG A 211 18.71 1.28 3.54
C ARG A 211 19.16 1.74 2.14
N SER A 212 20.29 1.19 1.65
CA SER A 212 20.81 1.46 0.29
C SER A 212 20.03 0.75 -0.82
N GLY A 213 19.19 -0.24 -0.50
CA GLY A 213 18.47 -1.06 -1.47
C GLY A 213 17.25 -0.35 -2.06
N ASN A 214 17.40 0.19 -3.27
CA ASN A 214 16.30 0.84 -4.00
C ASN A 214 15.27 -0.18 -4.52
N CYS A 215 14.28 -0.50 -3.68
CA CYS A 215 13.05 -1.19 -4.09
C CYS A 215 11.93 -0.17 -4.33
N SER A 216 11.25 -0.24 -5.49
CA SER A 216 10.04 0.57 -5.74
C SER A 216 8.95 0.21 -4.70
N PRO A 217 8.10 1.16 -4.25
CA PRO A 217 7.13 0.93 -3.17
C PRO A 217 6.22 -0.28 -3.36
N ASN A 218 5.91 -0.63 -4.62
CA ASN A 218 5.10 -1.80 -4.97
C ASN A 218 5.78 -3.15 -4.66
N PHE A 219 7.08 -3.17 -4.33
CA PHE A 219 7.83 -4.33 -3.84
C PHE A 219 8.09 -4.30 -2.34
N LEU A 220 7.85 -3.17 -1.65
CA LEU A 220 7.89 -3.12 -0.19
C LEU A 220 6.68 -3.86 0.41
N THR A 221 5.51 -3.74 -0.23
CA THR A 221 4.30 -4.49 0.12
C THR A 221 4.27 -5.84 -0.61
N LEU A 222 4.73 -6.91 0.05
CA LEU A 222 4.72 -8.25 -0.51
C LEU A 222 3.35 -8.94 -0.33
N PRO A 223 2.79 -9.60 -1.36
CA PRO A 223 1.61 -10.44 -1.20
C PRO A 223 1.93 -11.69 -0.37
N SER A 224 1.18 -11.90 0.71
CA SER A 224 1.37 -13.02 1.64
C SER A 224 0.53 -14.21 1.20
N PHE A 225 1.14 -15.39 1.10
CA PHE A 225 0.49 -16.64 0.70
C PHE A 225 0.61 -17.72 1.75
N ASN A 226 -0.43 -18.55 1.89
CA ASN A 226 -0.37 -19.78 2.65
C ASN A 226 -0.14 -20.95 1.69
N LEU A 227 0.80 -21.84 2.04
CA LEU A 227 0.94 -23.13 1.39
C LEU A 227 -0.07 -24.09 2.03
N ASN A 228 -1.00 -24.58 1.22
CA ASN A 228 -1.96 -25.61 1.61
C ASN A 228 -1.47 -26.95 1.03
N ILE A 229 -1.37 -27.99 1.84
CA ILE A 229 -1.04 -29.34 1.37
C ILE A 229 -1.73 -30.42 2.19
N ILE A 230 -2.22 -31.43 1.48
CA ILE A 230 -2.80 -32.65 2.05
C ILE A 230 -1.89 -33.83 1.72
N LEU A 231 -1.39 -34.47 2.78
CA LEU A 231 -0.52 -35.64 2.72
C LEU A 231 -1.26 -36.84 3.30
N ARG A 232 -1.06 -38.05 2.77
CA ARG A 232 -1.63 -39.29 3.33
C ARG A 232 -0.51 -40.23 3.77
N LYS A 233 -0.53 -40.68 5.02
CA LYS A 233 0.45 -41.66 5.55
C LYS A 233 0.20 -43.03 4.93
N ARG A 234 1.12 -43.52 4.08
CA ARG A 234 0.98 -44.83 3.41
C ARG A 234 1.70 -45.98 4.11
N THR A 235 2.56 -45.71 5.10
CA THR A 235 3.30 -46.74 5.87
C THR A 235 3.45 -46.34 7.33
N SER A 236 3.62 -47.33 8.22
CA SER A 236 3.99 -47.16 9.64
C SER A 236 5.52 -47.25 9.87
N LYS A 237 6.31 -46.84 8.88
CA LYS A 237 7.76 -46.63 9.08
C LYS A 237 7.96 -45.51 10.09
N PRO A 238 8.93 -45.60 11.03
CA PRO A 238 9.25 -44.49 11.93
C PRO A 238 9.57 -43.20 11.18
N PHE A 239 9.24 -42.05 11.79
CA PHE A 239 9.49 -40.73 11.21
C PHE A 239 10.93 -40.56 10.73
N ALA A 240 11.08 -40.09 9.50
CA ALA A 240 12.36 -39.89 8.82
C ALA A 240 12.48 -38.49 8.23
N VAL A 241 13.71 -37.99 8.13
CA VAL A 241 14.02 -36.64 7.65
C VAL A 241 14.84 -36.72 6.35
N GLY A 242 14.47 -35.88 5.37
CA GLY A 242 15.18 -35.74 4.11
C GLY A 242 16.50 -34.97 4.23
N LEU A 243 17.17 -34.80 3.10
CA LEU A 243 18.19 -33.77 2.88
C LEU A 243 17.95 -33.17 1.50
N GLU A 244 17.63 -31.87 1.46
CA GLU A 244 17.44 -31.11 0.22
C GLU A 244 18.79 -31.02 -0.51
N LEU A 245 18.83 -31.40 -1.78
CA LEU A 245 20.04 -31.47 -2.60
C LEU A 245 19.82 -31.03 -4.06
N ALA A 246 18.59 -30.74 -4.48
CA ALA A 246 18.26 -30.28 -5.81
C ALA A 246 18.63 -28.80 -6.03
N THR A 247 18.75 -27.99 -4.97
CA THR A 247 19.28 -26.61 -5.05
C THR A 247 20.81 -26.52 -4.83
N SER A 248 21.44 -27.59 -4.34
CA SER A 248 22.88 -27.62 -4.08
C SER A 248 23.71 -27.66 -5.37
N HIS A 249 24.81 -26.90 -5.37
CA HIS A 249 25.81 -26.88 -6.44
C HIS A 249 26.95 -27.89 -6.22
N SER A 250 26.93 -28.66 -5.12
CA SER A 250 28.00 -29.59 -4.73
C SER A 250 27.47 -30.96 -4.33
N ALA A 251 28.25 -32.00 -4.62
CA ALA A 251 27.95 -33.37 -4.22
C ALA A 251 28.11 -33.56 -2.70
N VAL A 252 27.33 -34.46 -2.12
CA VAL A 252 27.43 -34.88 -0.72
C VAL A 252 28.74 -35.64 -0.50
N SER A 253 29.43 -35.40 0.62
CA SER A 253 30.67 -36.12 0.96
C SER A 253 30.40 -37.59 1.29
N SER A 254 31.42 -38.45 1.21
CA SER A 254 31.34 -39.88 1.54
C SER A 254 30.81 -40.14 2.96
N GLU A 255 31.15 -39.28 3.90
CA GLU A 255 30.80 -39.39 5.32
C GLU A 255 29.32 -39.07 5.54
N VAL A 256 28.82 -37.98 4.94
CA VAL A 256 27.41 -37.60 5.02
C VAL A 256 26.54 -38.56 4.20
N ALA A 257 27.01 -39.02 3.03
CA ALA A 257 26.32 -40.05 2.26
C ALA A 257 26.18 -41.36 3.06
N THR A 258 27.19 -41.73 3.87
CA THR A 258 27.13 -42.88 4.78
C THR A 258 26.12 -42.66 5.91
N LEU A 259 26.04 -41.45 6.49
CA LEU A 259 25.05 -41.09 7.52
C LEU A 259 23.59 -41.05 7.02
N TYR A 260 23.38 -40.95 5.71
CA TYR A 260 22.06 -41.01 5.06
C TYR A 260 21.82 -42.35 4.32
N ALA A 261 22.75 -43.31 4.42
CA ALA A 261 22.60 -44.66 3.88
C ALA A 261 22.03 -45.67 4.91
N GLY A 262 21.74 -45.24 6.14
CA GLY A 262 21.21 -46.11 7.20
C GLY A 262 20.37 -45.38 8.26
N GLY A 263 19.18 -45.90 8.55
CA GLY A 263 18.29 -45.42 9.61
C GLY A 263 17.22 -44.43 9.12
N SER A 264 16.72 -43.60 10.05
CA SER A 264 15.62 -42.63 9.84
C SER A 264 16.02 -41.37 9.05
N ARG A 265 16.88 -41.53 8.04
CA ARG A 265 17.42 -40.46 7.20
C ARG A 265 17.44 -40.92 5.75
N VAL A 266 16.96 -40.07 4.84
CA VAL A 266 16.76 -40.44 3.42
C VAL A 266 17.32 -39.33 2.53
N LEU A 267 18.10 -39.69 1.51
CA LEU A 267 18.50 -38.72 0.47
C LEU A 267 17.31 -38.44 -0.45
N ALA A 268 16.99 -37.17 -0.66
CA ALA A 268 15.95 -36.77 -1.59
C ALA A 268 16.31 -37.15 -3.04
N PRO A 269 15.39 -37.73 -3.84
CA PRO A 269 15.64 -37.95 -5.26
C PRO A 269 15.79 -36.63 -6.01
N SER A 270 16.85 -36.48 -6.82
CA SER A 270 17.16 -35.26 -7.57
C SER A 270 16.24 -35.03 -8.80
N GLY A 271 14.92 -35.12 -8.62
CA GLY A 271 13.94 -35.31 -9.70
C GLY A 271 13.44 -34.03 -10.39
N ILE A 272 13.63 -32.84 -9.80
CA ILE A 272 13.00 -31.59 -10.26
C ILE A 272 13.81 -30.88 -11.38
N THR A 273 14.99 -31.41 -11.72
CA THR A 273 16.03 -30.65 -12.45
C THR A 273 15.86 -30.53 -13.98
N SER A 274 14.74 -30.93 -14.60
CA SER A 274 14.54 -30.71 -16.05
C SER A 274 14.20 -29.24 -16.38
N ASN A 275 13.25 -28.66 -15.63
CA ASN A 275 12.70 -27.35 -15.95
C ASN A 275 13.53 -26.23 -15.31
N VAL A 276 13.81 -26.32 -14.00
CA VAL A 276 14.58 -25.30 -13.28
C VAL A 276 15.96 -25.04 -13.91
N ARG A 277 16.67 -26.09 -14.37
CA ARG A 277 17.98 -25.94 -15.05
C ARG A 277 17.89 -25.20 -16.39
N SER A 278 16.79 -25.34 -17.12
CA SER A 278 16.60 -24.66 -18.42
C SER A 278 16.08 -23.22 -18.28
N GLU A 279 15.47 -22.88 -17.14
CA GLU A 279 15.07 -21.50 -16.83
C GLU A 279 16.21 -20.70 -16.18
N GLN A 280 16.99 -21.27 -15.26
CA GLN A 280 18.18 -20.60 -14.72
C GLN A 280 19.24 -20.29 -15.79
N GLN A 281 19.39 -21.14 -16.81
CA GLN A 281 20.26 -20.84 -17.96
C GLN A 281 19.69 -19.77 -18.93
N ARG A 282 18.41 -19.41 -18.83
CA ARG A 282 17.82 -18.27 -19.59
C ARG A 282 18.01 -16.93 -18.90
N TRP A 283 18.25 -16.89 -17.58
CA TRP A 283 18.38 -15.65 -16.82
C TRP A 283 19.84 -15.15 -16.66
N ALA A 284 20.81 -15.82 -17.29
CA ALA A 284 22.15 -15.26 -17.44
C ALA A 284 22.13 -14.20 -18.57
N PRO A 285 22.27 -12.89 -18.27
CA PRO A 285 22.36 -11.89 -19.32
C PRO A 285 23.62 -12.13 -20.15
N ALA A 286 23.49 -12.20 -21.47
CA ALA A 286 24.65 -12.24 -22.35
C ALA A 286 25.50 -10.97 -22.12
N PRO A 287 26.83 -11.08 -21.97
CA PRO A 287 27.67 -9.92 -21.75
C PRO A 287 27.52 -8.94 -22.94
N PRO A 288 27.30 -7.65 -22.69
CA PRO A 288 26.97 -6.70 -23.75
C PRO A 288 28.13 -6.59 -24.76
N PRO A 289 27.84 -6.44 -26.06
CA PRO A 289 28.88 -6.23 -27.06
C PRO A 289 29.66 -4.96 -26.72
N ALA A 290 31.00 -5.03 -26.83
CA ALA A 290 31.94 -4.05 -26.31
C ALA A 290 31.90 -2.64 -26.97
N SER A 291 30.89 -2.37 -27.80
CA SER A 291 30.66 -1.14 -28.56
C SER A 291 29.53 -0.24 -28.03
N ALA A 292 28.77 -0.67 -27.01
CA ALA A 292 27.51 -0.02 -26.62
C ALA A 292 27.41 0.38 -25.13
N ILE A 293 28.37 1.18 -24.62
CA ILE A 293 28.26 1.81 -23.29
C ILE A 293 28.53 3.34 -23.40
N PRO A 294 27.49 4.19 -23.44
CA PRO A 294 27.61 5.64 -23.57
C PRO A 294 28.02 6.29 -22.23
N GLY A 295 29.27 6.08 -21.82
CA GLY A 295 29.83 6.67 -20.61
C GLY A 295 31.37 6.60 -20.53
N ARG A 296 31.99 5.60 -21.17
CA ARG A 296 33.45 5.38 -21.06
C ARG A 296 34.28 6.52 -21.67
N GLU A 297 33.83 7.13 -22.77
CA GLU A 297 34.49 8.30 -23.36
C GLU A 297 34.18 9.59 -22.60
N LEU A 298 32.99 9.73 -22.00
CA LEU A 298 32.66 10.87 -21.15
C LEU A 298 33.52 10.87 -19.88
N ALA A 299 33.71 9.72 -19.25
CA ALA A 299 34.59 9.54 -18.09
C ALA A 299 36.07 9.84 -18.44
N LYS A 300 36.56 9.37 -19.60
CA LYS A 300 37.91 9.72 -20.10
C LYS A 300 38.07 11.22 -20.34
N GLU A 301 37.08 11.88 -20.94
CA GLU A 301 37.15 13.32 -21.21
C GLU A 301 37.02 14.16 -19.93
N LEU A 302 36.21 13.74 -18.95
CA LEU A 302 36.22 14.34 -17.61
C LEU A 302 37.59 14.20 -16.95
N ALA A 303 38.15 12.99 -16.90
CA ALA A 303 39.47 12.75 -16.33
C ALA A 303 40.55 13.61 -17.02
N ARG A 304 40.54 13.68 -18.36
CA ARG A 304 41.46 14.50 -19.16
C ARG A 304 41.30 16.01 -18.89
N ARG A 305 40.09 16.50 -18.61
CA ARG A 305 39.82 17.89 -18.21
C ARG A 305 40.24 18.18 -16.77
N ILE A 306 40.04 17.23 -15.87
CA ILE A 306 40.44 17.32 -14.45
C ILE A 306 41.97 17.37 -14.33
N SER A 307 42.71 16.45 -14.95
CA SER A 307 44.18 16.47 -14.90
C SER A 307 44.78 17.76 -15.47
N ARG A 308 44.17 18.34 -16.51
CA ARG A 308 44.57 19.67 -17.04
C ARG A 308 44.29 20.82 -16.07
N ARG A 309 43.17 20.78 -15.33
CA ARG A 309 42.85 21.81 -14.30
C ARG A 309 43.71 21.68 -13.04
N LEU A 310 44.24 20.49 -12.75
CA LEU A 310 45.07 20.20 -11.57
C LEU A 310 46.58 20.20 -11.85
N GLY A 311 47.02 20.45 -13.10
CA GLY A 311 48.42 20.68 -13.45
C GLY A 311 49.32 19.44 -13.50
N PHE A 312 48.78 18.22 -13.39
CA PHE A 312 49.57 17.00 -13.40
C PHE A 312 49.92 16.53 -14.81
N SER A 313 51.20 16.57 -15.18
CA SER A 313 51.75 15.87 -16.34
C SER A 313 51.96 14.39 -16.00
N SER A 314 51.22 13.49 -16.66
CA SER A 314 51.31 12.06 -16.44
C SER A 314 52.45 11.42 -17.23
N ASP A 315 53.62 11.22 -16.59
CA ASP A 315 54.71 10.42 -17.13
C ASP A 315 55.43 9.62 -16.02
N SER A 316 54.92 8.42 -15.73
CA SER A 316 55.66 7.33 -15.10
C SER A 316 54.83 6.03 -15.17
N SER A 317 55.46 4.96 -15.66
CA SER A 317 54.88 3.60 -15.70
C SER A 317 55.50 2.70 -14.63
N SER A 318 54.78 1.62 -14.27
CA SER A 318 55.11 0.73 -13.16
C SER A 318 56.43 -0.05 -13.35
N PRO A 319 57.16 -0.36 -12.27
CA PRO A 319 58.31 -1.26 -12.33
C PRO A 319 57.85 -2.73 -12.44
N GLY A 320 58.52 -3.50 -13.32
CA GLY A 320 58.34 -4.95 -13.44
C GLY A 320 59.67 -5.70 -13.28
N ASN A 321 59.70 -6.65 -12.35
CA ASN A 321 60.67 -7.75 -12.36
C ASN A 321 60.26 -8.75 -13.46
N THR A 322 61.12 -9.52 -14.13
CA THR A 322 62.52 -9.94 -13.90
C THR A 322 63.31 -10.06 -15.22
N LEU A 323 64.66 -9.92 -15.16
CA LEU A 323 65.72 -10.49 -16.04
C LEU A 323 65.39 -10.68 -17.55
N SER A 324 66.15 -10.12 -18.51
CA SER A 324 67.58 -10.44 -18.74
C SER A 324 68.30 -9.46 -19.71
N THR A 325 69.63 -9.56 -19.78
CA THR A 325 70.59 -8.74 -20.58
C THR A 325 70.97 -9.37 -21.94
N PRO A 326 71.65 -8.68 -22.90
CA PRO A 326 72.05 -7.25 -22.97
C PRO A 326 71.65 -6.51 -24.29
N ALA A 327 72.12 -5.26 -24.43
CA ALA A 327 71.99 -4.33 -25.57
C ALA A 327 72.96 -4.67 -26.77
N PRO A 328 73.10 -3.88 -27.88
CA PRO A 328 72.65 -2.50 -28.12
C PRO A 328 72.18 -2.11 -29.57
N SER A 329 72.01 -0.78 -29.78
CA SER A 329 72.07 -0.03 -31.06
C SER A 329 70.76 0.03 -31.91
N VAL A 330 70.47 1.04 -32.76
CA VAL A 330 71.00 2.44 -32.93
C VAL A 330 70.01 3.29 -33.78
N ALA A 331 69.72 4.54 -33.37
CA ALA A 331 69.32 5.71 -34.21
C ALA A 331 68.07 5.61 -35.15
N VAL A 332 67.52 6.61 -35.89
CA VAL A 332 67.38 8.11 -35.83
C VAL A 332 66.36 8.54 -36.94
N SER A 333 65.76 9.75 -36.86
CA SER A 333 65.19 10.54 -38.02
C SER A 333 63.84 10.09 -38.65
N VAL A 334 62.95 10.93 -39.26
CA VAL A 334 62.76 12.42 -39.36
C VAL A 334 61.28 12.76 -39.73
N CYS A 335 60.94 14.05 -39.62
CA CYS A 335 59.69 14.82 -39.88
C CYS A 335 58.91 14.67 -41.22
N ALA A 336 57.79 15.43 -41.28
CA ALA A 336 57.10 16.05 -42.45
C ALA A 336 56.11 15.16 -43.27
N SER A 337 55.03 15.67 -43.91
CA SER A 337 54.33 16.99 -43.89
C SER A 337 52.90 16.88 -44.53
N ALA A 338 52.08 17.95 -44.46
CA ALA A 338 50.75 18.10 -45.11
C ALA A 338 50.87 18.66 -46.58
N PRO A 339 49.82 19.16 -47.32
CA PRO A 339 48.36 19.33 -47.07
C PRO A 339 47.37 19.10 -48.27
N GLN A 340 46.07 19.45 -48.11
CA GLN A 340 45.05 19.85 -49.15
C GLN A 340 44.55 18.78 -50.18
N GLU A 341 43.41 18.87 -50.92
CA GLU A 341 42.31 19.87 -51.03
C GLU A 341 40.89 19.25 -51.33
N THR A 342 39.96 19.96 -52.01
CA THR A 342 38.49 19.73 -52.10
C THR A 342 37.95 19.32 -53.51
N VAL A 343 36.65 18.96 -53.64
CA VAL A 343 35.72 19.25 -54.79
C VAL A 343 34.29 18.63 -54.62
N ASN A 344 33.26 19.17 -55.30
CA ASN A 344 31.82 18.77 -55.26
C ASN A 344 31.34 17.92 -56.46
N ASN A 345 30.18 17.21 -56.36
CA ASN A 345 28.97 17.35 -57.24
C ASN A 345 27.94 16.17 -57.19
N THR A 346 26.69 16.44 -57.65
CA THR A 346 25.48 15.57 -57.82
C THR A 346 24.96 15.64 -59.29
N PRO A 347 23.82 15.02 -59.76
CA PRO A 347 22.78 14.14 -59.16
C PRO A 347 22.83 12.69 -59.74
N PRO A 348 21.87 12.02 -60.48
CA PRO A 348 20.56 12.35 -61.10
C PRO A 348 19.32 11.67 -60.44
N SER A 349 18.39 10.99 -61.17
CA SER A 349 16.99 10.72 -60.74
C SER A 349 16.17 9.65 -61.52
N GLN A 350 14.91 9.43 -61.08
CA GLN A 350 13.69 8.87 -61.75
C GLN A 350 13.23 7.41 -61.48
N ALA A 351 11.93 7.17 -61.74
CA ALA A 351 11.05 6.13 -61.18
C ALA A 351 10.45 5.17 -62.23
N ILE A 352 9.64 4.17 -61.81
CA ILE A 352 8.45 3.61 -62.52
C ILE A 352 7.70 2.54 -61.65
N THR A 353 6.38 2.43 -61.84
CA THR A 353 5.42 1.43 -61.30
C THR A 353 4.35 1.14 -62.40
N PRO A 354 3.35 0.21 -62.25
CA PRO A 354 3.02 -0.76 -61.18
C PRO A 354 3.25 -2.22 -61.68
N ASP A 355 2.44 -3.30 -61.60
CA ASP A 355 1.09 -3.67 -61.07
C ASP A 355 0.98 -5.23 -61.08
N SER A 356 -0.03 -6.00 -60.61
CA SER A 356 -1.30 -5.78 -59.85
C SER A 356 -1.74 -7.08 -59.14
N ALA A 357 -2.56 -7.01 -58.07
CA ALA A 357 -3.48 -8.07 -57.58
C ALA A 357 -4.36 -7.55 -56.42
N GLN A 358 -5.60 -8.06 -56.24
CA GLN A 358 -6.55 -7.61 -55.19
C GLN A 358 -6.95 -8.72 -54.17
N PRO A 359 -7.52 -8.35 -53.00
CA PRO A 359 -7.76 -9.25 -51.87
C PRO A 359 -9.22 -9.73 -51.71
N ASP A 360 -9.42 -10.75 -50.88
CA ASP A 360 -10.72 -11.19 -50.35
C ASP A 360 -11.00 -10.65 -48.93
N GLN A 361 -12.28 -10.63 -48.55
CA GLN A 361 -12.79 -10.12 -47.27
C GLN A 361 -13.16 -11.25 -46.29
N LEU A 362 -13.35 -10.93 -44.99
CA LEU A 362 -14.36 -11.47 -44.05
C LEU A 362 -14.28 -10.63 -42.72
N PRO A 363 -15.25 -10.67 -41.78
CA PRO A 363 -15.86 -9.41 -41.32
C PRO A 363 -15.87 -9.20 -39.79
N THR A 364 -16.52 -8.10 -39.40
CA THR A 364 -16.86 -7.72 -38.02
C THR A 364 -17.76 -8.73 -37.29
N ALA A 365 -17.56 -8.85 -35.98
CA ALA A 365 -18.49 -9.51 -35.05
C ALA A 365 -18.74 -8.60 -33.84
N ALA A 366 -20.01 -8.43 -33.46
CA ALA A 366 -20.40 -7.70 -32.25
C ALA A 366 -20.51 -8.66 -31.06
N VAL A 367 -20.08 -8.21 -29.87
CA VAL A 367 -20.20 -9.01 -28.64
C VAL A 367 -21.57 -8.77 -28.01
N SER A 368 -22.40 -9.82 -27.97
CA SER A 368 -23.67 -9.82 -27.24
C SER A 368 -23.43 -10.03 -25.75
N VAL A 369 -24.03 -9.20 -24.90
CA VAL A 369 -24.04 -9.40 -23.44
C VAL A 369 -25.34 -10.12 -23.06
N CYS A 370 -25.27 -11.45 -22.90
CA CYS A 370 -26.37 -12.22 -22.33
C CYS A 370 -26.40 -12.06 -20.81
N ALA A 371 -27.39 -11.33 -20.29
CA ALA A 371 -27.75 -11.39 -18.88
C ALA A 371 -28.66 -12.60 -18.61
N SER A 372 -28.32 -13.41 -17.60
CA SER A 372 -29.13 -14.52 -17.12
C SER A 372 -29.34 -14.41 -15.61
N ALA A 373 -30.51 -13.91 -15.20
CA ALA A 373 -30.88 -13.78 -13.80
C ALA A 373 -31.41 -15.11 -13.24
N PRO A 374 -31.06 -15.50 -12.00
CA PRO A 374 -31.83 -16.47 -11.23
C PRO A 374 -33.21 -15.90 -10.86
N GLN A 375 -34.21 -16.76 -10.74
CA GLN A 375 -35.53 -16.37 -10.21
C GLN A 375 -35.53 -16.51 -8.69
N GLU A 376 -35.94 -15.45 -7.98
CA GLU A 376 -36.29 -15.56 -6.55
C GLU A 376 -37.72 -16.09 -6.38
N ALA A 377 -37.98 -16.70 -5.22
CA ALA A 377 -39.32 -17.09 -4.80
C ALA A 377 -39.96 -15.97 -3.96
N GLU A 378 -41.21 -15.64 -4.23
CA GLU A 378 -41.92 -14.53 -3.58
C GLU A 378 -42.17 -14.79 -2.08
N ASN A 379 -41.96 -13.78 -1.23
CA ASN A 379 -42.93 -13.44 -0.18
C ASN A 379 -42.79 -12.00 0.36
N ASN A 380 -43.92 -11.31 0.43
CA ASN A 380 -44.08 -9.89 0.79
C ASN A 380 -43.32 -9.41 2.05
N THR A 381 -42.66 -8.26 1.96
CA THR A 381 -42.92 -7.10 2.85
C THR A 381 -42.52 -5.77 2.17
N SER A 382 -43.43 -4.79 2.20
CA SER A 382 -43.27 -3.35 1.88
C SER A 382 -42.03 -2.87 1.10
N SER A 383 -42.20 -2.61 -0.20
CA SER A 383 -41.17 -2.00 -1.07
C SER A 383 -40.85 -0.54 -0.70
N PRO A 384 -39.57 -0.11 -0.67
CA PRO A 384 -39.19 1.29 -0.80
C PRO A 384 -39.61 1.84 -2.18
N GLN A 385 -39.91 3.14 -2.28
CA GLN A 385 -40.21 3.75 -3.58
C GLN A 385 -38.94 3.89 -4.43
N THR A 386 -38.92 3.23 -5.59
CA THR A 386 -37.84 3.37 -6.58
C THR A 386 -37.93 4.72 -7.28
N VAL A 387 -37.11 5.69 -6.85
CA VAL A 387 -36.92 6.96 -7.56
C VAL A 387 -36.28 6.68 -8.92
N THR A 388 -36.90 7.13 -10.01
CA THR A 388 -36.37 6.91 -11.36
C THR A 388 -35.30 7.94 -11.73
N PRO A 389 -34.28 7.59 -12.55
CA PRO A 389 -33.19 8.50 -12.94
C PRO A 389 -33.63 9.77 -13.70
N GLU A 390 -34.88 9.80 -14.19
CA GLU A 390 -35.45 10.87 -15.00
C GLU A 390 -36.04 12.01 -14.15
N ALA A 391 -36.17 11.82 -12.83
CA ALA A 391 -36.79 12.77 -11.91
C ALA A 391 -35.87 13.92 -11.46
N PHE A 392 -34.61 13.97 -11.88
CA PHE A 392 -33.62 14.94 -11.40
C PHE A 392 -33.60 16.23 -12.24
N PRO A 393 -34.12 17.37 -11.73
CA PRO A 393 -33.85 18.66 -12.34
C PRO A 393 -32.36 19.01 -12.20
N ILE A 394 -31.83 19.74 -13.19
CA ILE A 394 -30.38 19.95 -13.35
C ILE A 394 -29.68 20.98 -12.41
N PRO A 395 -30.34 21.92 -11.70
CA PRO A 395 -29.65 22.89 -10.84
C PRO A 395 -29.29 22.28 -9.47
N LEU A 396 -28.35 21.33 -9.47
CA LEU A 396 -27.84 20.61 -8.29
C LEU A 396 -26.37 20.93 -7.98
N LEU A 397 -25.68 21.65 -8.87
CA LEU A 397 -24.26 22.00 -8.73
C LEU A 397 -24.02 23.27 -7.89
N ASP A 398 -24.90 24.26 -8.01
CA ASP A 398 -24.70 25.57 -7.34
C ASP A 398 -24.86 25.49 -5.80
N THR A 399 -25.57 24.48 -5.30
CA THR A 399 -25.97 24.31 -3.88
C THR A 399 -25.08 23.38 -3.05
N LEU A 400 -24.08 22.70 -3.64
CA LEU A 400 -23.13 21.83 -2.92
C LEU A 400 -22.07 22.60 -2.11
N SER A 401 -22.11 23.93 -2.14
CA SER A 401 -20.94 24.81 -2.01
C SER A 401 -20.46 25.18 -0.59
N THR A 402 -21.16 24.78 0.48
CA THR A 402 -20.90 25.32 1.84
C THR A 402 -21.06 24.36 3.03
N LEU A 403 -21.40 23.08 2.84
CA LEU A 403 -21.88 22.22 3.95
C LEU A 403 -20.85 21.21 4.51
N ILE A 404 -19.76 21.74 5.08
CA ILE A 404 -19.30 21.20 6.37
C ILE A 404 -20.26 21.78 7.41
N ILE A 405 -21.10 20.95 8.01
CA ILE A 405 -22.05 21.46 9.01
C ILE A 405 -21.28 21.79 10.29
N ASP A 406 -21.38 23.05 10.71
CA ASP A 406 -20.60 23.70 11.76
C ASP A 406 -20.52 22.83 13.05
N PRO A 407 -19.32 22.45 13.53
CA PRO A 407 -19.15 21.65 14.73
C PRO A 407 -19.74 22.26 16.01
N VAL A 408 -19.91 23.58 16.07
CA VAL A 408 -20.50 24.27 17.23
C VAL A 408 -22.02 24.20 17.23
N ASN A 409 -22.65 24.15 16.05
CA ASN A 409 -24.10 24.25 15.86
C ASN A 409 -24.77 22.93 15.42
N THR A 410 -24.01 21.85 15.29
CA THR A 410 -24.50 20.53 14.85
C THR A 410 -24.40 19.50 15.99
N PRO A 411 -25.36 18.57 16.16
CA PRO A 411 -25.23 17.48 17.13
C PRO A 411 -23.91 16.71 16.99
N LEU A 412 -23.28 16.41 18.12
CA LEU A 412 -22.12 15.51 18.23
C LEU A 412 -22.52 14.02 18.17
N ASP A 413 -23.74 13.73 17.70
CA ASP A 413 -24.28 12.38 17.57
C ASP A 413 -24.38 12.00 16.07
N ALA A 414 -23.73 10.90 15.71
CA ALA A 414 -23.68 10.42 14.33
C ALA A 414 -25.00 9.81 13.84
N MET A 415 -25.83 9.25 14.73
CA MET A 415 -27.17 8.75 14.36
C MET A 415 -28.14 9.89 14.09
N VAL A 416 -28.17 10.93 14.93
CA VAL A 416 -28.99 12.14 14.70
C VAL A 416 -28.62 12.79 13.37
N CYS A 417 -27.34 12.79 13.01
CA CYS A 417 -26.89 13.25 11.70
C CYS A 417 -27.41 12.36 10.55
N VAL A 418 -27.36 11.02 10.67
CA VAL A 418 -27.93 10.11 9.65
C VAL A 418 -29.44 10.26 9.52
N GLU A 419 -30.17 10.34 10.63
CA GLU A 419 -31.64 10.52 10.63
C GLU A 419 -32.03 11.83 9.93
N LYS A 420 -31.32 12.93 10.21
CA LYS A 420 -31.56 14.20 9.52
C LYS A 420 -31.17 14.15 8.04
N GLY A 421 -30.09 13.43 7.69
CA GLY A 421 -29.74 13.16 6.29
C GLY A 421 -30.83 12.41 5.54
N ARG A 422 -31.50 11.43 6.17
CA ARG A 422 -32.61 10.68 5.58
C ARG A 422 -33.86 11.53 5.35
N GLU A 423 -34.26 12.35 6.32
CA GLU A 423 -35.35 13.35 6.14
C GLU A 423 -35.07 14.26 4.93
N LEU A 424 -33.81 14.64 4.71
CA LEU A 424 -33.41 15.47 3.58
C LEU A 424 -33.46 14.70 2.24
N VAL A 425 -33.09 13.42 2.22
CA VAL A 425 -33.27 12.54 1.03
C VAL A 425 -34.75 12.40 0.66
N GLU A 426 -35.64 12.15 1.63
CA GLU A 426 -37.10 12.09 1.40
C GLU A 426 -37.65 13.41 0.81
N ARG A 427 -37.02 14.54 1.17
CA ARG A 427 -37.33 15.88 0.68
C ARG A 427 -36.57 16.27 -0.60
N GLN A 428 -35.81 15.35 -1.19
CA GLN A 428 -34.98 15.53 -2.39
C GLN A 428 -33.84 16.57 -2.25
N LEU A 429 -33.46 16.89 -1.00
CA LEU A 429 -32.37 17.80 -0.63
C LEU A 429 -31.04 17.02 -0.50
N PHE A 430 -30.59 16.46 -1.62
CA PHE A 430 -29.41 15.60 -1.68
C PHE A 430 -28.08 16.28 -1.31
N PRO A 431 -27.79 17.55 -1.70
CA PRO A 431 -26.59 18.27 -1.26
C PRO A 431 -26.53 18.40 0.28
N GLU A 432 -27.65 18.73 0.90
CA GLU A 432 -27.77 18.90 2.35
C GLU A 432 -27.66 17.54 3.07
N ALA A 433 -28.34 16.50 2.56
CA ALA A 433 -28.22 15.14 3.07
C ALA A 433 -26.78 14.62 3.03
N PHE A 434 -26.06 14.87 1.92
CA PHE A 434 -24.64 14.54 1.78
C PHE A 434 -23.79 15.20 2.87
N GLY A 435 -24.03 16.48 3.19
CA GLY A 435 -23.37 17.15 4.32
C GLY A 435 -23.62 16.44 5.66
N TYR A 436 -24.86 16.02 5.93
CA TYR A 436 -25.23 15.31 7.16
C TYR A 436 -24.62 13.91 7.27
N PHE A 437 -24.57 13.13 6.20
CA PHE A 437 -23.92 11.82 6.22
C PHE A 437 -22.39 11.94 6.36
N ASN A 438 -21.76 12.93 5.71
CA ASN A 438 -20.35 13.22 5.91
C ASN A 438 -20.04 13.67 7.35
N ARG A 439 -20.94 14.48 7.97
CA ARG A 439 -20.84 14.85 9.39
C ARG A 439 -20.86 13.61 10.29
N ALA A 440 -21.77 12.67 10.07
CA ALA A 440 -21.82 11.40 10.80
C ALA A 440 -20.53 10.58 10.63
N ARG A 441 -20.00 10.49 9.40
CA ARG A 441 -18.73 9.82 9.06
C ARG A 441 -17.49 10.48 9.68
N ALA A 442 -17.57 11.77 10.00
CA ALA A 442 -16.50 12.54 10.66
C ALA A 442 -16.57 12.50 12.19
N ILE A 443 -17.77 12.35 12.77
CA ILE A 443 -17.96 12.14 14.22
C ILE A 443 -17.55 10.71 14.62
N VAL A 444 -17.91 9.71 13.81
CA VAL A 444 -17.47 8.32 13.99
C VAL A 444 -16.83 7.83 12.70
N HIS A 445 -15.53 7.55 12.73
CA HIS A 445 -14.78 7.10 11.57
C HIS A 445 -15.44 5.87 10.91
N GLN A 446 -15.67 5.95 9.60
CA GLN A 446 -16.35 4.92 8.79
C GLN A 446 -17.76 4.51 9.31
N PHE A 447 -18.52 5.41 9.96
CA PHE A 447 -19.81 5.09 10.56
C PHE A 447 -20.76 4.30 9.61
N PRO A 448 -21.11 3.03 9.90
CA PRO A 448 -21.73 2.15 8.92
C PRO A 448 -23.03 2.67 8.31
N HIS A 449 -23.90 3.29 9.12
CA HIS A 449 -25.16 3.85 8.65
C HIS A 449 -24.95 5.00 7.66
N ALA A 450 -23.97 5.87 7.88
CA ALA A 450 -23.62 6.94 6.94
C ALA A 450 -22.95 6.40 5.68
N MET A 451 -22.07 5.41 5.81
CA MET A 451 -21.37 4.77 4.69
C MET A 451 -22.33 4.08 3.70
N ILE A 452 -23.46 3.56 4.16
CA ILE A 452 -24.51 3.01 3.28
C ILE A 452 -25.14 4.11 2.42
N GLU A 453 -25.57 5.23 3.02
CA GLU A 453 -26.21 6.31 2.28
C GLU A 453 -25.24 7.05 1.34
N LEU A 454 -23.98 7.20 1.76
CA LEU A 454 -22.93 7.76 0.92
C LEU A 454 -22.61 6.87 -0.28
N ARG A 455 -22.69 5.53 -0.16
CA ARG A 455 -22.59 4.62 -1.31
C ARG A 455 -23.77 4.76 -2.26
N ASN A 456 -24.99 4.92 -1.75
CA ASN A 456 -26.18 5.18 -2.57
C ASN A 456 -26.01 6.49 -3.37
N ILE A 457 -25.55 7.56 -2.70
CA ILE A 457 -25.22 8.85 -3.34
C ILE A 457 -24.09 8.67 -4.39
N SER A 458 -23.02 7.94 -4.08
CA SER A 458 -21.92 7.66 -5.02
C SER A 458 -22.39 7.00 -6.31
N GLN A 459 -23.30 6.03 -6.23
CA GLN A 459 -23.87 5.36 -7.39
C GLN A 459 -24.71 6.31 -8.26
N LEU A 460 -25.57 7.14 -7.64
CA LEU A 460 -26.39 8.13 -8.34
C LEU A 460 -25.53 9.16 -9.07
N TYR A 461 -24.52 9.72 -8.41
CA TYR A 461 -23.62 10.70 -9.02
C TYR A 461 -22.70 10.08 -10.10
N ALA A 462 -22.28 8.82 -9.95
CA ALA A 462 -21.55 8.10 -11.02
C ALA A 462 -22.42 7.89 -12.28
N GLN A 463 -23.70 7.54 -12.12
CA GLN A 463 -24.65 7.45 -13.23
C GLN A 463 -24.90 8.82 -13.88
N ALA A 464 -25.05 9.88 -13.08
CA ALA A 464 -25.20 11.25 -13.59
C ALA A 464 -23.95 11.72 -14.37
N GLY A 465 -22.75 11.37 -13.91
CA GLY A 465 -21.49 11.62 -14.61
C GLY A 465 -21.39 10.91 -15.95
N ALA A 466 -21.73 9.61 -16.00
CA ALA A 466 -21.77 8.84 -17.25
C ALA A 466 -22.84 9.35 -18.24
N LEU A 467 -23.96 9.86 -17.74
CA LEU A 467 -25.01 10.49 -18.56
C LEU A 467 -24.61 11.88 -19.08
N ALA A 468 -23.88 12.67 -18.30
CA ALA A 468 -23.29 13.92 -18.76
C ALA A 468 -22.21 13.65 -19.84
N TRP A 469 -21.33 12.68 -19.60
CA TRP A 469 -20.31 12.24 -20.54
C TRP A 469 -20.90 11.80 -21.90
N SER A 470 -21.90 10.93 -21.90
CA SER A 470 -22.56 10.47 -23.14
C SER A 470 -23.35 11.56 -23.88
N ARG A 471 -23.60 12.71 -23.24
CA ARG A 471 -24.17 13.93 -23.85
C ARG A 471 -23.11 14.96 -24.28
N GLY A 472 -21.82 14.68 -24.06
CA GLY A 472 -20.70 15.59 -24.35
C GLY A 472 -20.51 16.73 -23.34
N ASP A 473 -21.24 16.70 -22.21
CA ASP A 473 -21.13 17.68 -21.12
C ASP A 473 -19.99 17.29 -20.18
N LEU A 474 -18.76 17.59 -20.62
CA LEU A 474 -17.54 17.07 -19.98
C LEU A 474 -17.30 17.66 -18.59
N ASP A 475 -17.60 18.93 -18.40
CA ASP A 475 -17.31 19.64 -17.14
C ASP A 475 -18.29 19.19 -16.04
N LYS A 476 -19.54 18.92 -16.41
CA LYS A 476 -20.50 18.24 -15.54
C LYS A 476 -20.12 16.77 -15.30
N ALA A 477 -19.60 16.07 -16.29
CA ALA A 477 -19.12 14.70 -16.12
C ALA A 477 -17.98 14.61 -15.09
N VAL A 478 -17.04 15.58 -15.11
CA VAL A 478 -16.01 15.72 -14.07
C VAL A 478 -16.66 15.99 -12.71
N ALA A 479 -17.46 17.05 -12.59
CA ALA A 479 -18.03 17.47 -11.30
C ALA A 479 -18.85 16.35 -10.63
N MET A 480 -19.71 15.66 -11.39
CA MET A 480 -20.51 14.54 -10.88
C MET A 480 -19.63 13.36 -10.45
N SER A 481 -18.57 13.04 -11.21
CA SER A 481 -17.63 11.97 -10.87
C SER A 481 -16.80 12.28 -9.61
N VAL A 482 -16.45 13.55 -9.39
CA VAL A 482 -15.74 14.00 -8.18
C VAL A 482 -16.64 13.91 -6.95
N VAL A 483 -17.91 14.35 -7.04
CA VAL A 483 -18.90 14.15 -5.95
C VAL A 483 -19.06 12.66 -5.61
N ALA A 484 -19.13 11.79 -6.63
CA ALA A 484 -19.24 10.35 -6.43
C ALA A 484 -18.05 9.74 -5.67
N LEU A 485 -16.83 10.26 -5.88
CA LEU A 485 -15.62 9.79 -5.20
C LEU A 485 -15.40 10.38 -3.80
N GLU A 486 -15.94 11.57 -3.48
CA GLU A 486 -15.98 12.04 -2.08
C GLU A 486 -17.02 11.27 -1.25
N ALA A 487 -18.06 10.75 -1.90
CA ALA A 487 -19.07 9.89 -1.31
C ALA A 487 -18.54 8.46 -1.03
N ASP A 488 -17.97 7.79 -2.04
CA ASP A 488 -17.18 6.56 -1.84
C ASP A 488 -15.94 6.56 -2.76
N SER A 489 -14.76 6.73 -2.17
CA SER A 489 -13.47 6.77 -2.86
C SER A 489 -13.13 5.45 -3.57
N HIS A 490 -13.77 4.34 -3.20
CA HIS A 490 -13.58 3.02 -3.81
C HIS A 490 -14.37 2.82 -5.10
N ASN A 491 -15.29 3.73 -5.45
CA ASN A 491 -16.13 3.59 -6.64
C ASN A 491 -15.30 3.71 -7.92
N LYS A 492 -15.13 2.61 -8.64
CA LYS A 492 -14.23 2.52 -9.80
C LYS A 492 -14.74 3.29 -11.02
N ALA A 493 -16.04 3.23 -11.31
CA ALA A 493 -16.63 3.83 -12.50
C ALA A 493 -16.35 5.35 -12.65
N PRO A 494 -16.55 6.22 -11.64
CA PRO A 494 -16.18 7.63 -11.75
C PRO A 494 -14.65 7.85 -11.81
N ARG A 495 -13.84 6.98 -11.20
CA ARG A 495 -12.36 7.05 -11.28
C ARG A 495 -11.86 6.74 -12.70
N GLU A 496 -12.45 5.73 -13.35
CA GLU A 496 -12.19 5.32 -14.74
C GLU A 496 -12.71 6.36 -15.76
N LEU A 497 -13.87 6.98 -15.48
CA LEU A 497 -14.41 8.08 -16.28
C LEU A 497 -13.53 9.34 -16.20
N LEU A 498 -13.07 9.75 -15.01
CA LEU A 498 -12.15 10.88 -14.86
C LEU A 498 -10.82 10.65 -15.58
N ALA A 499 -10.24 9.45 -15.48
CA ALA A 499 -9.03 9.09 -16.23
C ALA A 499 -9.25 9.13 -17.75
N SER A 500 -10.44 8.75 -18.22
CA SER A 500 -10.82 8.83 -19.63
C SER A 500 -10.94 10.30 -20.09
N ILE A 501 -11.65 11.14 -19.32
CA ILE A 501 -11.80 12.59 -19.60
C ILE A 501 -10.42 13.26 -19.67
N GLU A 502 -9.52 12.94 -18.74
CA GLU A 502 -8.16 13.49 -18.71
C GLU A 502 -7.34 13.09 -19.93
N ALA A 503 -7.39 11.81 -20.35
CA ALA A 503 -6.70 11.34 -21.55
C ALA A 503 -7.16 12.04 -22.85
N MET A 504 -8.39 12.56 -22.87
CA MET A 504 -8.96 13.34 -23.97
C MET A 504 -8.76 14.86 -23.85
N ARG A 505 -8.24 15.35 -22.71
CA ARG A 505 -7.84 16.75 -22.49
C ARG A 505 -6.35 16.85 -22.13
N PRO A 506 -5.41 16.37 -22.97
CA PRO A 506 -3.98 16.45 -22.71
C PRO A 506 -3.53 17.91 -22.65
N GLY A 507 -3.09 18.34 -21.48
CA GLY A 507 -2.55 19.67 -21.21
C GLY A 507 -1.63 19.63 -20.01
N GLN A 508 -0.69 20.58 -19.98
CA GLN A 508 0.33 20.72 -18.93
C GLN A 508 -0.28 20.59 -17.52
N ASP A 509 0.45 20.02 -16.57
CA ASP A 509 -0.05 19.80 -15.21
C ASP A 509 1.08 20.00 -14.18
N THR A 510 1.25 21.23 -13.70
CA THR A 510 2.28 21.57 -12.70
C THR A 510 2.11 20.74 -11.42
N THR A 511 0.87 20.38 -11.08
CA THR A 511 0.52 19.67 -9.84
C THR A 511 1.02 18.21 -9.81
N ARG A 512 1.51 17.67 -10.93
CA ARG A 512 2.13 16.33 -10.99
C ARG A 512 3.65 16.32 -10.84
N HIS A 513 4.30 17.49 -10.85
CA HIS A 513 5.76 17.57 -10.91
C HIS A 513 6.32 18.20 -9.63
N CYS A 514 7.26 17.51 -8.99
CA CYS A 514 8.03 18.09 -7.90
C CYS A 514 9.19 18.92 -8.48
N TYR A 515 9.18 20.23 -8.26
CA TYR A 515 10.19 21.15 -8.83
C TYR A 515 11.39 21.40 -7.91
N VAL A 516 11.29 21.04 -6.62
CA VAL A 516 12.29 21.36 -5.58
C VAL A 516 13.29 20.23 -5.38
N PHE A 517 12.82 18.99 -5.24
CA PHE A 517 13.68 17.84 -4.92
C PHE A 517 14.24 17.16 -6.18
N TYR A 518 15.55 16.94 -6.21
CA TYR A 518 16.26 16.25 -7.32
C TYR A 518 15.74 14.83 -7.58
N ASP A 519 15.29 14.14 -6.54
CA ASP A 519 14.68 12.81 -6.62
C ASP A 519 13.17 12.94 -6.42
N GLN A 520 12.45 13.06 -7.54
CA GLN A 520 11.00 13.24 -7.54
C GLN A 520 10.24 11.98 -7.05
N GLU A 521 10.80 10.77 -7.19
CA GLU A 521 10.12 9.56 -6.73
C GLU A 521 10.20 9.46 -5.21
N ARG A 522 11.41 9.57 -4.64
CA ARG A 522 11.60 9.61 -3.18
C ARG A 522 10.85 10.78 -2.54
N ALA A 523 10.80 11.94 -3.19
CA ALA A 523 9.98 13.06 -2.72
C ALA A 523 8.48 12.69 -2.68
N ASN A 524 7.93 12.09 -3.74
CA ASN A 524 6.54 11.63 -3.74
C ASN A 524 6.28 10.60 -2.63
N GLN A 525 7.16 9.62 -2.44
CA GLN A 525 7.04 8.62 -1.38
C GLN A 525 6.98 9.27 0.00
N VAL A 526 7.95 10.14 0.30
CA VAL A 526 8.08 10.85 1.60
C VAL A 526 6.86 11.70 1.91
N HIS A 527 6.44 12.58 0.99
CA HIS A 527 5.40 13.56 1.29
C HIS A 527 4.00 12.91 1.26
N ARG A 528 3.78 11.89 0.41
CA ARG A 528 2.53 11.10 0.45
C ARG A 528 2.38 10.33 1.76
N GLU A 529 3.44 9.71 2.27
CA GLU A 529 3.39 9.05 3.58
C GLU A 529 3.17 10.05 4.72
N ALA A 530 3.89 11.17 4.73
CA ALA A 530 3.74 12.21 5.74
C ALA A 530 2.30 12.79 5.77
N ILE A 531 1.79 13.21 4.62
CA ILE A 531 0.43 13.79 4.49
C ILE A 531 -0.63 12.74 4.81
N ARG A 532 -0.47 11.50 4.36
CA ARG A 532 -1.39 10.41 4.68
C ARG A 532 -1.43 10.10 6.17
N ARG A 533 -0.28 9.93 6.82
CA ARG A 533 -0.18 9.64 8.25
C ARG A 533 -0.85 10.72 9.11
N SER A 534 -0.67 12.00 8.74
CA SER A 534 -1.33 13.12 9.41
C SER A 534 -2.84 13.16 9.17
N LEU A 535 -3.32 12.90 7.95
CA LEU A 535 -4.76 12.89 7.63
C LEU A 535 -5.49 11.64 8.16
N GLU A 536 -4.83 10.49 8.23
CA GLU A 536 -5.39 9.29 8.89
C GLU A 536 -5.48 9.50 10.41
N PHE A 537 -4.50 10.16 11.03
CA PHE A 537 -4.60 10.57 12.43
C PHE A 537 -5.80 11.48 12.68
N THR A 538 -5.95 12.60 11.95
CA THR A 538 -7.09 13.52 12.17
C THR A 538 -8.44 12.87 11.89
N ALA A 539 -8.53 12.03 10.86
CA ALA A 539 -9.76 11.32 10.49
C ALA A 539 -10.16 10.20 11.48
N ILE A 540 -9.21 9.57 12.17
CA ILE A 540 -9.48 8.50 13.16
C ILE A 540 -9.67 9.07 14.57
N SER A 541 -8.90 10.10 14.94
CA SER A 541 -8.98 10.76 16.24
C SER A 541 -10.12 11.79 16.36
N GLY A 542 -10.90 12.02 15.29
CA GLY A 542 -12.06 12.91 15.31
C GLY A 542 -11.71 14.40 15.32
N VAL A 543 -10.53 14.78 14.83
CA VAL A 543 -10.09 16.18 14.73
C VAL A 543 -10.76 16.80 13.50
N ILE A 544 -12.03 17.21 13.66
CA ILE A 544 -12.84 17.78 12.58
C ILE A 544 -12.38 19.20 12.26
N GLY A 545 -11.97 19.43 11.01
CA GLY A 545 -11.53 20.74 10.55
C GLY A 545 -11.00 20.72 9.12
N ASP A 546 -10.55 21.90 8.69
CA ASP A 546 -10.02 22.21 7.37
C ASP A 546 -8.52 21.84 7.25
N VAL A 547 -8.03 21.80 6.01
CA VAL A 547 -6.61 21.58 5.70
C VAL A 547 -6.06 22.86 5.09
N LEU A 548 -5.04 23.43 5.74
CA LEU A 548 -4.43 24.71 5.33
C LEU A 548 -2.99 24.44 4.87
N GLU A 549 -2.63 24.94 3.69
CA GLU A 549 -1.27 24.88 3.13
C GLU A 549 -0.76 26.31 2.90
N PHE A 550 0.37 26.64 3.54
CA PHE A 550 1.07 27.91 3.40
C PHE A 550 2.39 27.67 2.66
N GLY A 551 2.42 28.02 1.38
CA GLY A 551 3.44 27.58 0.43
C GLY A 551 2.88 26.49 -0.46
N VAL A 552 2.59 26.84 -1.72
CA VAL A 552 1.85 26.00 -2.67
C VAL A 552 2.66 25.80 -3.95
N LEU A 553 3.42 26.83 -4.35
CA LEU A 553 4.36 26.85 -5.47
C LEU A 553 3.73 26.37 -6.79
N ALA A 554 3.86 25.09 -7.11
CA ALA A 554 3.35 24.44 -8.33
C ALA A 554 2.05 23.65 -8.12
N GLY A 555 1.57 23.55 -6.87
CA GLY A 555 0.41 22.77 -6.46
C GLY A 555 0.66 21.26 -6.34
N TRP A 556 1.91 20.83 -6.15
CA TRP A 556 2.27 19.41 -6.08
C TRP A 556 1.92 18.77 -4.72
N SER A 557 2.29 19.43 -3.63
CA SER A 557 1.85 19.10 -2.26
C SER A 557 0.33 19.25 -2.13
N ALA A 558 -0.24 20.35 -2.60
CA ALA A 558 -1.68 20.58 -2.73
C ALA A 558 -2.44 19.42 -3.40
N ARG A 559 -1.84 18.79 -4.42
CA ARG A 559 -2.41 17.60 -5.08
C ARG A 559 -2.37 16.37 -4.20
N ILE A 560 -1.26 16.14 -3.50
CA ILE A 560 -1.15 15.06 -2.52
C ILE A 560 -2.22 15.25 -1.44
N PHE A 561 -2.38 16.47 -0.90
CA PHE A 561 -3.48 16.79 0.01
C PHE A 561 -4.85 16.49 -0.61
N ALA A 562 -5.17 16.99 -1.80
CA ALA A 562 -6.48 16.73 -2.42
C ALA A 562 -6.75 15.22 -2.67
N GLU A 563 -5.77 14.48 -3.19
CA GLU A 563 -5.91 13.04 -3.46
C GLU A 563 -6.09 12.25 -2.16
N THR A 564 -5.31 12.57 -1.13
CA THR A 564 -5.36 11.88 0.17
C THR A 564 -6.56 12.30 1.01
N MET A 565 -7.00 13.56 0.98
CA MET A 565 -8.23 14.00 1.65
C MET A 565 -9.46 13.26 1.09
N ARG A 566 -9.53 13.07 -0.24
CA ARG A 566 -10.56 12.25 -0.88
C ARG A 566 -10.48 10.79 -0.42
N ASP A 567 -9.31 10.17 -0.55
CA ASP A 567 -9.18 8.72 -0.31
C ASP A 567 -9.29 8.35 1.18
N CYS A 568 -8.76 9.18 2.10
CA CYS A 568 -8.94 9.10 3.56
C CYS A 568 -10.26 9.72 4.06
N MET A 569 -11.15 10.15 3.16
CA MET A 569 -12.51 10.61 3.46
C MET A 569 -12.63 11.88 4.34
N VAL A 570 -11.56 12.68 4.42
CA VAL A 570 -11.50 13.97 5.11
C VAL A 570 -12.28 15.03 4.31
N MET A 571 -13.28 15.63 4.96
CA MET A 571 -14.23 16.55 4.32
C MET A 571 -13.98 18.05 4.57
N GLY A 572 -12.94 18.41 5.32
CA GLY A 572 -12.46 19.79 5.49
C GLY A 572 -12.18 20.49 4.16
N ASP A 573 -12.33 21.81 4.11
CA ASP A 573 -11.96 22.58 2.93
C ASP A 573 -10.42 22.67 2.81
N LEU A 574 -9.90 22.75 1.57
CA LEU A 574 -8.48 22.86 1.29
C LEU A 574 -8.14 24.32 1.00
N TYR A 575 -7.46 24.98 1.94
CA TYR A 575 -7.04 26.37 1.83
C TYR A 575 -5.58 26.45 1.37
N LEU A 576 -5.34 27.20 0.30
CA LEU A 576 -4.06 27.34 -0.38
C LEU A 576 -3.60 28.81 -0.30
N PHE A 577 -2.60 29.10 0.53
CA PHE A 577 -2.05 30.44 0.76
C PHE A 577 -0.67 30.55 0.09
N ASP A 578 -0.54 31.44 -0.90
CA ASP A 578 0.72 31.66 -1.65
C ASP A 578 0.74 33.06 -2.27
N SER A 579 1.91 33.63 -2.53
CA SER A 579 2.05 34.88 -3.28
C SER A 579 1.71 34.70 -4.78
N PHE A 580 1.91 33.49 -5.30
CA PHE A 580 2.07 33.13 -6.71
C PHE A 580 3.09 34.04 -7.42
N ALA A 581 4.11 34.48 -6.67
CA ALA A 581 5.15 35.42 -7.07
C ALA A 581 6.55 35.08 -6.49
N GLY A 582 6.68 33.97 -5.75
CA GLY A 582 7.90 33.59 -5.03
C GLY A 582 7.98 34.15 -3.61
N LEU A 583 9.18 34.09 -3.03
CA LEU A 583 9.50 34.57 -1.68
C LEU A 583 9.51 36.11 -1.57
N PRO A 584 9.21 36.67 -0.38
CA PRO A 584 9.22 38.11 -0.13
C PRO A 584 10.64 38.72 -0.15
N GLU A 585 10.76 40.00 0.21
CA GLU A 585 12.05 40.57 0.61
C GLU A 585 12.49 40.04 1.97
N TYR A 586 13.79 39.79 2.12
CA TYR A 586 14.41 39.29 3.34
C TYR A 586 14.60 40.47 4.33
N ASP A 587 13.50 40.95 4.90
CA ASP A 587 13.46 42.09 5.84
C ASP A 587 13.95 41.71 7.25
N SER A 588 13.76 40.45 7.63
CA SER A 588 14.31 39.85 8.84
C SER A 588 15.83 39.67 8.76
N SER A 589 16.55 40.03 9.84
CA SER A 589 17.97 39.68 9.97
C SER A 589 18.19 38.17 10.16
N VAL A 590 17.22 37.46 10.75
CA VAL A 590 17.28 36.00 10.92
C VAL A 590 17.39 35.32 9.56
N ASP A 591 16.64 35.81 8.58
CA ASP A 591 16.59 35.26 7.23
C ASP A 591 17.80 35.72 6.41
N ARG A 592 18.18 37.00 6.46
CA ARG A 592 19.41 37.48 5.80
C ARG A 592 20.67 36.78 6.30
N ASP A 593 20.84 36.63 7.61
CA ASP A 593 22.04 36.06 8.23
C ASP A 593 22.03 34.52 8.24
N SER A 594 21.02 33.90 7.61
CA SER A 594 20.82 32.46 7.55
C SER A 594 21.88 31.73 6.70
N TYR A 595 22.03 30.42 6.90
CA TYR A 595 22.99 29.59 6.16
C TYR A 595 22.60 29.35 4.71
N GLU A 596 21.29 29.34 4.39
CA GLU A 596 20.82 29.16 3.02
C GLU A 596 20.78 30.45 2.20
N ILE A 597 20.53 31.61 2.83
CA ILE A 597 20.60 32.92 2.18
C ILE A 597 22.04 33.44 2.18
N ALA A 598 22.58 34.00 3.27
CA ALA A 598 23.94 34.55 3.28
C ALA A 598 25.04 33.49 3.05
N GLY A 599 24.86 32.27 3.56
CA GLY A 599 25.88 31.23 3.49
C GLY A 599 25.99 30.51 2.15
N ARG A 600 24.91 30.43 1.36
CA ARG A 600 24.83 29.61 0.13
C ARG A 600 24.03 30.21 -1.02
N ASN A 601 23.23 31.25 -0.79
CA ASN A 601 22.33 31.90 -1.75
C ASN A 601 21.46 30.92 -2.55
N ILE A 602 20.84 29.94 -1.88
CA ILE A 602 20.09 28.85 -2.54
C ILE A 602 18.87 29.40 -3.30
N TRP A 603 18.16 30.35 -2.69
CA TRP A 603 16.96 30.97 -3.26
C TRP A 603 17.26 32.30 -3.97
N SER A 604 18.31 32.37 -4.81
CA SER A 604 18.69 33.59 -5.54
C SER A 604 17.53 34.19 -6.36
N ASP A 605 16.73 33.30 -6.95
CA ASP A 605 15.63 33.62 -7.85
C ASP A 605 14.27 33.53 -7.11
N LYS A 606 14.32 33.49 -5.76
CA LYS A 606 13.19 33.54 -4.83
C LYS A 606 12.08 32.51 -5.08
N MET A 607 12.41 31.32 -5.60
CA MET A 607 11.43 30.27 -5.93
C MET A 607 10.32 30.72 -6.91
N LYS A 608 10.50 31.85 -7.61
CA LYS A 608 9.46 32.36 -8.52
C LYS A 608 9.43 31.57 -9.83
N PHE A 609 8.25 31.06 -10.21
CA PHE A 609 8.03 30.55 -11.56
C PHE A 609 8.18 31.65 -12.64
N PRO A 610 8.94 31.43 -13.73
CA PRO A 610 9.10 32.40 -14.80
C PRO A 610 7.76 32.83 -15.41
N ASP A 611 7.55 34.13 -15.61
CA ASP A 611 6.29 34.66 -16.14
C ASP A 611 5.98 34.11 -17.55
N GLU A 612 7.01 33.84 -18.36
CA GLU A 612 6.91 33.18 -19.67
C GLU A 612 6.34 31.75 -19.57
N PHE A 613 6.69 31.00 -18.51
CA PHE A 613 6.17 29.66 -18.26
C PHE A 613 4.72 29.73 -17.73
N VAL A 614 4.41 30.66 -16.84
CA VAL A 614 3.02 30.86 -16.37
C VAL A 614 2.10 31.20 -17.55
N ALA A 615 2.58 31.97 -18.52
CA ALA A 615 1.83 32.26 -19.74
C ALA A 615 1.49 31.03 -20.60
N THR A 616 2.27 29.94 -20.57
CA THR A 616 1.93 28.71 -21.33
C THR A 616 0.75 27.94 -20.72
N LEU A 617 0.37 28.23 -19.48
CA LEU A 617 -0.77 27.61 -18.79
C LEU A 617 -2.14 28.16 -19.24
N GLY A 618 -2.16 29.26 -20.01
CA GLY A 618 -3.40 29.90 -20.48
C GLY A 618 -4.18 30.66 -19.41
N GLY A 619 -3.61 30.85 -18.22
CA GLY A 619 -4.22 31.53 -17.07
C GLY A 619 -3.17 31.84 -15.99
N SER A 620 -3.61 32.23 -14.79
CA SER A 620 -2.68 32.34 -13.65
C SER A 620 -2.33 30.95 -13.11
N LEU A 621 -1.16 30.83 -12.46
CA LEU A 621 -0.74 29.60 -11.78
C LEU A 621 -1.75 29.16 -10.71
N GLU A 622 -2.33 30.12 -9.97
CA GLU A 622 -3.45 29.92 -9.04
C GLU A 622 -4.68 29.26 -9.71
N MET A 623 -5.14 29.81 -10.84
CA MET A 623 -6.29 29.27 -11.58
C MET A 623 -5.97 27.89 -12.18
N HIS A 624 -4.74 27.69 -12.64
CA HIS A 624 -4.27 26.41 -13.16
C HIS A 624 -4.32 25.33 -12.07
N ILE A 625 -3.71 25.58 -10.91
CA ILE A 625 -3.68 24.66 -9.76
C ILE A 625 -5.12 24.36 -9.32
N LYS A 626 -5.95 25.38 -9.07
CA LYS A 626 -7.35 25.18 -8.66
C LYS A 626 -8.15 24.37 -9.69
N GLY A 627 -7.95 24.62 -10.99
CA GLY A 627 -8.55 23.84 -12.06
C GLY A 627 -8.15 22.36 -12.01
N LYS A 628 -6.86 22.06 -11.85
CA LYS A 628 -6.35 20.67 -11.74
C LYS A 628 -6.87 19.95 -10.50
N LEU A 629 -6.88 20.62 -9.34
CA LEU A 629 -7.38 20.05 -8.08
C LEU A 629 -8.90 19.83 -8.12
N SER A 630 -9.66 20.63 -8.89
CA SER A 630 -11.11 20.45 -9.06
C SER A 630 -11.53 19.17 -9.79
N GLY A 631 -10.58 18.45 -10.41
CA GLY A 631 -10.76 17.09 -10.93
C GLY A 631 -10.52 15.98 -9.90
N ILE A 632 -10.27 16.34 -8.63
CA ILE A 632 -9.83 15.44 -7.56
C ILE A 632 -10.75 15.55 -6.33
N ILE A 633 -10.98 16.79 -5.87
CA ILE A 633 -11.97 17.19 -4.87
C ILE A 633 -12.85 18.31 -5.43
N ARG A 634 -14.02 18.55 -4.83
CA ARG A 634 -14.98 19.51 -5.39
C ARG A 634 -14.43 20.95 -5.44
N ALA A 635 -14.75 21.68 -6.52
CA ALA A 635 -14.17 22.99 -6.83
C ALA A 635 -14.42 24.07 -5.75
N GLU A 636 -15.57 23.98 -5.08
CA GLU A 636 -15.99 24.79 -3.93
C GLU A 636 -15.09 24.59 -2.70
N ARG A 637 -14.51 23.40 -2.50
CA ARG A 637 -13.67 23.09 -1.33
C ARG A 637 -12.28 23.71 -1.41
N ILE A 638 -11.82 24.03 -2.62
CA ILE A 638 -10.48 24.57 -2.86
C ILE A 638 -10.53 26.10 -2.70
N LYS A 639 -10.13 26.62 -1.55
CA LYS A 639 -10.01 28.06 -1.30
C LYS A 639 -8.59 28.49 -1.66
N THR A 640 -8.43 29.49 -2.53
CA THR A 640 -7.12 30.10 -2.80
C THR A 640 -7.04 31.48 -2.17
N ARG A 641 -5.87 31.86 -1.64
CA ARG A 641 -5.66 33.15 -0.98
C ARG A 641 -4.32 33.75 -1.38
N ARG A 642 -4.35 34.55 -2.44
CA ARG A 642 -3.18 35.11 -3.11
C ARG A 642 -2.56 36.30 -2.37
N GLY A 643 -1.24 36.28 -2.22
CA GLY A 643 -0.37 37.40 -1.80
C GLY A 643 0.63 36.99 -0.72
N PHE A 644 1.69 37.78 -0.54
CA PHE A 644 2.63 37.63 0.59
C PHE A 644 1.90 37.77 1.92
N TYR A 645 2.25 36.98 2.94
CA TYR A 645 1.47 36.85 4.18
C TYR A 645 1.26 38.17 4.93
N SER A 646 2.27 39.04 4.95
CA SER A 646 2.19 40.43 5.43
C SER A 646 0.99 41.24 4.90
N GLU A 647 0.52 40.95 3.68
CA GLU A 647 -0.71 41.51 3.11
C GLU A 647 -1.87 40.49 3.14
N SER A 648 -1.60 39.26 2.70
CA SER A 648 -2.62 38.25 2.45
C SER A 648 -3.18 37.63 3.72
N LEU A 649 -2.60 37.85 4.91
CA LEU A 649 -3.14 37.44 6.22
C LEU A 649 -3.73 38.60 7.04
N LYS A 650 -3.97 39.78 6.43
CA LYS A 650 -4.64 40.93 7.10
C LYS A 650 -6.14 40.72 7.34
N THR A 651 -6.84 40.03 6.43
CA THR A 651 -8.21 39.57 6.69
C THR A 651 -8.16 38.35 7.62
N PRO A 652 -9.09 38.12 8.55
CA PRO A 652 -9.06 36.90 9.35
C PRO A 652 -9.13 35.62 8.52
N ILE A 653 -8.54 34.53 9.01
CA ILE A 653 -8.74 33.18 8.52
C ILE A 653 -9.99 32.60 9.20
N ALA A 654 -11.12 32.60 8.50
CA ALA A 654 -12.35 31.97 8.98
C ALA A 654 -12.35 30.46 8.66
N ALA A 655 -11.64 29.68 9.47
CA ALA A 655 -11.50 28.23 9.38
C ALA A 655 -11.14 27.64 10.77
N LYS A 656 -11.36 26.34 10.99
CA LYS A 656 -10.77 25.59 12.11
C LYS A 656 -9.92 24.47 11.54
N ALA A 657 -8.61 24.49 11.75
CA ALA A 657 -7.71 23.54 11.11
C ALA A 657 -7.72 22.17 11.80
N ALA A 658 -7.86 21.10 11.02
CA ALA A 658 -7.44 19.76 11.43
C ALA A 658 -5.94 19.57 11.19
N LEU A 659 -5.44 20.12 10.08
CA LEU A 659 -4.04 20.05 9.65
C LEU A 659 -3.61 21.40 9.08
N VAL A 660 -2.43 21.86 9.45
CA VAL A 660 -1.73 22.96 8.78
C VAL A 660 -0.36 22.48 8.27
N HIS A 661 -0.10 22.69 6.99
CA HIS A 661 1.20 22.51 6.35
C HIS A 661 1.84 23.87 6.10
N ILE A 662 3.10 23.99 6.50
CA ILE A 662 3.89 25.22 6.49
C ILE A 662 5.16 24.89 5.70
N ASP A 663 5.22 25.41 4.48
CA ASP A 663 6.22 25.17 3.42
C ASP A 663 6.71 26.55 2.96
N CYS A 664 7.30 27.29 3.91
CA CYS A 664 7.39 28.74 3.86
C CYS A 664 8.81 29.30 3.60
N ASP A 665 9.83 28.43 3.54
CA ASP A 665 11.30 28.68 3.51
C ASP A 665 11.85 29.54 4.68
N LEU A 666 11.19 30.66 4.99
CA LEU A 666 11.70 31.77 5.79
C LEU A 666 11.11 31.82 7.21
N TYR A 667 11.95 32.19 8.18
CA TYR A 667 11.55 32.50 9.54
C TYR A 667 10.48 33.61 9.59
N GLN A 668 10.66 34.71 8.84
CA GLN A 668 9.67 35.80 8.81
C GLN A 668 8.29 35.32 8.32
N SER A 669 8.25 34.50 7.26
CA SER A 669 7.00 33.93 6.72
C SER A 669 6.32 33.03 7.74
N THR A 670 7.09 32.14 8.37
CA THR A 670 6.60 31.20 9.39
C THR A 670 6.03 31.92 10.62
N VAL A 671 6.64 33.03 11.04
CA VAL A 671 6.11 33.87 12.13
C VAL A 671 4.79 34.53 11.72
N GLU A 672 4.69 35.13 10.53
CA GLU A 672 3.43 35.74 10.05
C GLU A 672 2.27 34.73 9.97
N VAL A 673 2.57 33.49 9.57
CA VAL A 673 1.61 32.37 9.55
C VAL A 673 1.20 31.95 10.96
N LEU A 674 2.14 31.65 11.85
CA LEU A 674 1.84 31.19 13.21
C LEU A 674 1.10 32.24 14.05
N ASP A 675 1.48 33.51 13.95
CA ASP A 675 0.78 34.62 14.62
C ASP A 675 -0.66 34.77 14.08
N ALA A 676 -0.89 34.59 12.77
CA ALA A 676 -2.24 34.63 12.20
C ALA A 676 -3.12 33.46 12.65
N LEU A 677 -2.58 32.23 12.66
CA LEU A 677 -3.30 31.02 13.07
C LEU A 677 -3.78 31.09 14.54
N LEU A 678 -2.99 31.72 15.42
CA LEU A 678 -3.36 31.95 16.82
C LEU A 678 -4.33 33.14 16.99
N ARG A 679 -4.09 34.24 16.28
CA ARG A 679 -4.88 35.47 16.34
C ARG A 679 -6.31 35.28 15.85
N ASP A 680 -6.48 34.56 14.74
CA ASP A 680 -7.77 34.33 14.09
C ASP A 680 -8.51 33.10 14.66
N ASP A 681 -7.97 32.50 15.72
CA ASP A 681 -8.49 31.30 16.39
C ASP A 681 -8.62 30.07 15.46
N VAL A 682 -7.65 29.85 14.56
CA VAL A 682 -7.69 28.74 13.60
C VAL A 682 -7.35 27.39 14.25
N LEU A 683 -6.47 27.43 15.25
CA LEU A 683 -5.98 26.23 15.93
C LEU A 683 -7.02 25.62 16.89
N GLN A 684 -6.84 24.35 17.20
CA GLN A 684 -7.66 23.57 18.14
C GLN A 684 -6.85 22.40 18.71
N ASP A 685 -7.38 21.74 19.74
CA ASP A 685 -6.82 20.51 20.30
C ASP A 685 -6.71 19.40 19.24
N GLY A 686 -5.62 18.62 19.28
CA GLY A 686 -5.34 17.57 18.30
C GLY A 686 -4.94 18.06 16.89
N CYS A 687 -4.90 19.37 16.64
CA CYS A 687 -4.50 19.93 15.34
C CYS A 687 -3.05 19.54 14.99
N VAL A 688 -2.82 19.04 13.78
CA VAL A 688 -1.48 18.68 13.29
C VAL A 688 -0.82 19.88 12.61
N LEU A 689 0.37 20.28 13.07
CA LEU A 689 1.25 21.19 12.33
C LEU A 689 2.34 20.37 11.63
N MET A 690 2.49 20.59 10.32
CA MET A 690 3.59 20.06 9.51
C MET A 690 4.45 21.25 9.05
N PHE A 691 5.76 21.12 9.23
CA PHE A 691 6.79 22.10 8.87
C PHE A 691 7.73 21.44 7.86
N ASP A 692 7.77 21.88 6.61
CA ASP A 692 8.61 21.26 5.58
C ASP A 692 10.09 21.66 5.71
N ASP A 693 10.37 22.90 6.12
CA ASP A 693 11.72 23.45 6.27
C ASP A 693 12.32 23.24 7.67
N TRP A 694 11.75 22.33 8.46
CA TRP A 694 12.10 22.14 9.86
C TRP A 694 13.60 21.92 10.12
N ASN A 695 14.31 21.20 9.26
CA ASN A 695 15.76 20.95 9.37
C ASN A 695 16.62 21.80 8.43
N CYS A 696 16.01 22.73 7.69
CA CYS A 696 16.72 23.75 6.95
C CYS A 696 17.50 24.67 7.92
N ASN A 697 18.40 25.46 7.37
CA ASN A 697 19.44 26.20 8.07
C ASN A 697 20.25 25.33 9.05
N LYS A 698 20.61 24.12 8.60
CA LYS A 698 21.36 23.09 9.35
C LYS A 698 20.66 22.65 10.63
N ALA A 699 19.33 22.61 10.65
CA ALA A 699 18.50 22.29 11.82
C ALA A 699 18.77 23.20 13.05
N SER A 700 19.29 24.41 12.82
CA SER A 700 19.65 25.36 13.87
C SER A 700 18.41 25.88 14.61
N PRO A 701 18.38 25.90 15.96
CA PRO A 701 17.28 26.50 16.72
C PRO A 701 17.25 28.04 16.63
N TYR A 702 18.21 28.67 15.94
CA TYR A 702 18.35 30.12 15.81
C TYR A 702 17.92 30.68 14.45
N PHE A 703 17.49 29.82 13.53
CA PHE A 703 17.07 30.17 12.16
C PHE A 703 15.80 29.41 11.75
N GLY A 704 15.16 29.85 10.67
CA GLY A 704 14.03 29.16 10.02
C GLY A 704 12.86 28.82 10.95
N GLU A 705 12.12 27.79 10.57
CA GLU A 705 10.88 27.37 11.22
C GLU A 705 11.09 26.92 12.67
N ARG A 706 12.23 26.26 12.95
CA ARG A 706 12.65 25.88 14.31
C ARG A 706 12.66 27.04 15.29
N ARG A 707 13.13 28.20 14.83
CA ARG A 707 13.12 29.40 15.66
C ARG A 707 11.71 29.99 15.77
N ALA A 708 10.99 30.08 14.65
CA ALA A 708 9.63 30.63 14.61
C ALA A 708 8.69 29.85 15.54
N PHE A 709 8.68 28.51 15.46
CA PHE A 709 7.80 27.67 16.27
C PHE A 709 8.18 27.64 17.75
N ARG A 710 9.48 27.67 18.10
CA ARG A 710 9.87 27.81 19.51
C ARG A 710 9.46 29.18 20.06
N GLU A 711 9.77 30.26 19.34
CA GLU A 711 9.34 31.61 19.76
C GLU A 711 7.81 31.73 19.84
N PHE A 712 7.06 31.04 18.98
CA PHE A 712 5.60 30.95 19.06
C PHE A 712 5.16 30.28 20.37
N LEU A 713 5.66 29.08 20.68
CA LEU A 713 5.35 28.38 21.94
C LEU A 713 5.81 29.16 23.19
N GLU A 714 6.87 29.98 23.08
CA GLU A 714 7.34 30.87 24.16
C GLU A 714 6.44 32.12 24.37
N LYS A 715 5.63 32.51 23.38
CA LYS A 715 4.80 33.75 23.39
C LYS A 715 3.35 33.55 23.81
N GLN A 716 2.85 32.32 23.89
CA GLN A 716 1.46 32.01 24.21
C GLN A 716 1.32 30.85 25.22
N ASN A 717 0.16 30.73 25.86
CA ASN A 717 -0.14 29.75 26.91
C ASN A 717 -1.42 28.94 26.64
N ARG A 718 -1.90 28.93 25.39
CA ARG A 718 -3.11 28.21 24.93
C ARG A 718 -2.79 26.81 24.42
N TYR A 719 -1.62 26.61 23.82
CA TYR A 719 -1.22 25.38 23.16
C TYR A 719 0.19 24.95 23.57
N THR A 720 0.33 23.69 23.96
CA THR A 720 1.62 22.97 23.95
C THR A 720 1.69 22.07 22.71
N ALA A 721 2.84 21.44 22.45
CA ALA A 721 3.03 20.61 21.27
C ALA A 721 3.86 19.36 21.59
N SER A 722 3.50 18.22 20.99
CA SER A 722 4.34 17.02 20.95
C SER A 722 4.82 16.75 19.53
N GLN A 723 6.09 16.38 19.38
CA GLN A 723 6.59 15.92 18.07
C GLN A 723 5.93 14.59 17.71
N PHE A 724 5.34 14.51 16.53
CA PHE A 724 4.64 13.33 16.03
C PHE A 724 5.56 12.46 15.18
N PHE A 725 6.24 13.03 14.18
CA PHE A 725 7.27 12.36 13.39
C PHE A 725 8.17 13.37 12.65
N THR A 726 9.21 12.87 11.98
CA THR A 726 10.01 13.61 10.99
C THR A 726 9.84 12.96 9.62
N TYR A 727 9.90 13.75 8.54
CA TYR A 727 9.78 13.25 7.17
C TYR A 727 10.83 13.88 6.25
N GLY A 728 11.29 13.12 5.25
CA GLY A 728 12.38 13.55 4.38
C GLY A 728 13.70 13.68 5.13
N PHE A 729 14.52 14.67 4.74
CA PHE A 729 15.64 15.15 5.56
C PHE A 729 15.29 16.50 6.23
N ASN A 730 14.30 17.19 5.68
CA ASN A 730 13.90 18.56 5.97
C ASN A 730 12.74 18.61 6.97
N GLY A 731 11.62 17.94 6.71
CA GLY A 731 10.36 18.19 7.42
C GLY A 731 10.15 17.51 8.78
N ALA A 732 9.20 18.06 9.56
CA ALA A 732 8.68 17.48 10.79
C ALA A 732 7.20 17.80 11.05
N ALA A 733 6.52 16.88 11.75
CA ALA A 733 5.13 17.00 12.15
C ALA A 733 5.00 17.03 13.68
N PHE A 734 4.05 17.83 14.18
CA PHE A 734 3.73 18.02 15.59
C PHE A 734 2.21 17.96 15.78
N ILE A 735 1.76 17.43 16.92
CA ILE A 735 0.37 17.51 17.37
C ILE A 735 0.30 18.62 18.43
N LEU A 736 -0.63 19.56 18.27
CA LEU A 736 -0.96 20.56 19.27
C LEU A 736 -1.91 19.98 20.33
N HIS A 737 -1.65 20.31 21.59
CA HIS A 737 -2.54 20.04 22.71
C HIS A 737 -3.01 21.37 23.27
N GLN A 738 -4.32 21.54 23.44
CA GLN A 738 -4.88 22.75 24.03
C GLN A 738 -4.82 22.64 25.56
N GLU A 739 -4.18 23.60 26.22
CA GLU A 739 -4.13 23.62 27.68
C GLU A 739 -5.54 23.80 28.26
N PRO A 740 -5.94 23.02 29.29
CA PRO A 740 -7.27 23.14 29.89
C PRO A 740 -7.55 24.55 30.40
N SER A 741 -8.68 25.13 30.01
CA SER A 741 -9.13 26.42 30.52
C SER A 741 -9.48 26.31 32.01
N VAL A 742 -8.68 26.97 32.85
CA VAL A 742 -8.78 27.04 34.33
C VAL A 742 -9.95 27.92 34.78
#